data_AF-A0A9P9K7Z7-F1
#
_entry.id   AF-A0A9P9K7Z7-F1
#
_cell.length_a   1.000
_cell.length_b   1.000
_cell.length_c   1.000
_cell.angle_alpha   90.00
_cell.angle_beta   90.00
_cell.angle_gamma   90.00
#
_symmetry.space_group_name_H-M   'P 1'
#
loop_
_entity.id
_entity.type
_entity.pdbx_description
1 polymer ?
#
loop_
_entity_poly.entity_id
_entity_poly.type
_entity_poly.pdbx_seq_one_letter_code
_entity_poly.pdbx_strand_id
1 'polypeptide(L)'
;MSSQGDSQPSQDSTMTLMQENLSEVLYFAYGSNLSTKQMRRRCPYSTPVGLAYLKGWKWIINERGYANVVQLPIDSDDDETPEAEDNRQLGTKGKGKQKQRPEEGVYGLLYLVPANDEESLDRYEGVPLAYQKFQVDVKWANANKEEDETLRALVYVDEMRVEEDVPREEYIERMEDGIEDAVENWGMDEDYADRSKFAIMTSRKLLSRHMIRLVGVSEPRMMTTSTPTSSFPAWFARGGTSNGLVIHRKDLAPESQWHKVLPSAMGSPDPYGRQLNGMGSGISSTSKIVILGSPSREDVDVDFTFVQVGIRDGSLDMAGNCGNMSSLVGPAAWDSGLLSAQAKTVEQDEDGLQWATVRFLNTNTNKVMSSKFRVEGEPLKYTHQGDYVMDGVPGTGSKVIMSFIDPAGAKTGKALPTGNPVDILELQDGTKIMASLVDVGNPGVFISTESLGLADHMSLTPAIVESNPELKTKLGEIRRAGASLMGLDPNTESVPKIVLLFPSSGSPDVDIRCLALSMGQAHKAVPLTLALCLGAASQLKGTLASDLIGGQSKETVSIGHPSGKVDIGTVIRDGKIESAQLLRTARVLMKGDSYSLTFLSTDDHKLSQSCAMADLKHPYFPVDAVIPGYLPNNTPVAELIVTFGAIVCAVIGFSLWQTTRTAKPVRTIDKFAAAWFALCNVETITCLAWGPLSFLAVVGILRDWHSRHVVQVIVCTAHVYGVALYYLTNWNESRVHGVAYSRPETLYFWVYYVGFNLPWAVVPLVLLQDSWLQVARAFAALEERKRE
;
A
#
# COMPACT_ATOMS: atom_id res chain seq x y z
N MET A 1 10.70 -87.49 -26.74
CA MET A 1 11.19 -86.15 -27.14
C MET A 1 9.96 -85.29 -27.35
N SER A 2 9.39 -84.73 -26.26
CA SER A 2 9.71 -83.42 -25.62
C SER A 2 8.97 -82.27 -26.34
N SER A 3 7.72 -81.98 -25.94
CA SER A 3 7.27 -81.01 -24.90
C SER A 3 7.10 -79.59 -25.48
N GLN A 4 5.88 -79.16 -25.80
CA GLN A 4 4.85 -78.52 -24.95
C GLN A 4 5.14 -77.05 -24.58
N GLY A 5 4.25 -76.17 -25.07
CA GLY A 5 3.74 -74.98 -24.36
C GLY A 5 4.57 -73.71 -24.44
N ASP A 6 4.32 -72.85 -25.43
CA ASP A 6 4.86 -71.48 -25.45
C ASP A 6 4.02 -70.57 -24.54
N SER A 7 4.53 -70.41 -23.31
CA SER A 7 4.18 -69.37 -22.35
C SER A 7 4.82 -68.03 -22.71
N GLN A 8 4.08 -66.94 -22.53
CA GLN A 8 4.55 -65.55 -22.66
C GLN A 8 5.83 -65.28 -21.82
N PRO A 9 6.85 -64.61 -22.37
CA PRO A 9 7.96 -64.10 -21.57
C PRO A 9 7.82 -62.60 -21.25
N SER A 10 7.87 -62.34 -19.94
CA SER A 10 8.51 -61.21 -19.24
C SER A 10 8.77 -59.91 -20.01
N GLN A 11 8.06 -58.85 -19.62
CA GLN A 11 8.50 -57.47 -19.85
C GLN A 11 9.63 -57.12 -18.88
N ASP A 12 10.85 -57.41 -19.29
CA ASP A 12 12.03 -56.72 -18.79
C ASP A 12 12.49 -55.78 -19.90
N SER A 13 12.10 -54.52 -19.79
CA SER A 13 12.68 -53.41 -20.53
C SER A 13 12.99 -52.33 -19.51
N THR A 14 14.13 -52.54 -18.87
CA THR A 14 15.06 -51.51 -18.41
C THR A 14 14.38 -50.29 -17.81
N MET A 15 14.02 -50.45 -16.53
CA MET A 15 14.26 -49.47 -15.47
C MET A 15 15.43 -48.54 -15.83
N THR A 16 15.12 -47.44 -16.51
CA THR A 16 16.04 -46.33 -16.66
C THR A 16 15.86 -45.47 -15.42
N LEU A 17 16.64 -45.83 -14.40
CA LEU A 17 17.02 -44.94 -13.33
C LEU A 17 17.58 -43.64 -13.93
N MET A 18 16.74 -42.62 -14.02
CA MET A 18 17.17 -41.24 -13.81
C MET A 18 16.66 -40.80 -12.44
N GLN A 19 17.37 -41.24 -11.42
CA GLN A 19 18.00 -40.40 -10.40
C GLN A 19 17.40 -39.00 -10.11
N GLU A 20 16.08 -38.88 -9.87
CA GLU A 20 15.49 -37.70 -9.21
C GLU A 20 14.35 -38.01 -8.21
N ASN A 21 14.07 -39.27 -7.89
CA ASN A 21 13.26 -39.60 -6.72
C ASN A 21 14.18 -39.79 -5.52
N LEU A 22 14.24 -38.80 -4.63
CA LEU A 22 14.50 -38.97 -3.20
C LEU A 22 14.23 -37.65 -2.46
N SER A 23 12.96 -37.26 -2.38
CA SER A 23 12.39 -36.61 -1.20
C SER A 23 10.87 -36.51 -1.35
N GLU A 24 10.17 -37.64 -1.38
CA GLU A 24 8.74 -37.60 -1.03
C GLU A 24 8.65 -37.23 0.45
N VAL A 25 7.95 -36.14 0.76
CA VAL A 25 7.80 -35.68 2.12
C VAL A 25 6.52 -36.27 2.70
N LEU A 26 6.64 -36.87 3.87
CA LEU A 26 5.50 -37.31 4.64
C LEU A 26 4.88 -36.08 5.32
N TYR A 27 3.66 -35.69 4.94
CA TYR A 27 2.97 -34.51 5.44
C TYR A 27 1.83 -34.89 6.40
N PHE A 28 1.81 -34.27 7.58
CA PHE A 28 0.74 -34.37 8.58
C PHE A 28 -0.31 -33.29 8.36
N ALA A 29 -1.45 -33.69 7.78
CA ALA A 29 -2.56 -32.79 7.48
C ALA A 29 -3.54 -32.68 8.64
N TYR A 30 -3.97 -31.45 8.94
CA TYR A 30 -5.01 -31.15 9.93
C TYR A 30 -5.93 -30.03 9.41
N GLY A 31 -7.03 -29.75 10.12
CA GLY A 31 -8.03 -28.77 9.68
C GLY A 31 -8.65 -29.15 8.33
N SER A 32 -8.80 -28.19 7.41
CA SER A 32 -9.39 -28.49 6.08
C SER A 32 -8.57 -29.43 5.20
N ASN A 33 -7.27 -29.62 5.46
CA ASN A 33 -6.43 -30.56 4.70
C ASN A 33 -6.63 -32.02 5.11
N LEU A 34 -7.44 -32.29 6.14
CA LEU A 34 -7.94 -33.64 6.40
C LEU A 34 -8.74 -34.18 5.20
N SER A 35 -9.41 -33.30 4.44
CA SER A 35 -10.16 -33.69 3.25
C SER A 35 -9.24 -34.15 2.11
N THR A 36 -9.33 -35.42 1.74
CA THR A 36 -8.65 -36.04 0.60
C THR A 36 -9.06 -35.39 -0.73
N LYS A 37 -10.31 -34.95 -0.85
CA LYS A 37 -10.83 -34.20 -2.00
C LYS A 37 -10.16 -32.84 -2.12
N GLN A 38 -9.94 -32.15 -1.00
CA GLN A 38 -9.22 -30.89 -0.99
C GLN A 38 -7.73 -31.10 -1.31
N MET A 39 -7.11 -32.12 -0.70
CA MET A 39 -5.70 -32.42 -0.93
C MET A 39 -5.42 -32.81 -2.38
N ARG A 40 -6.29 -33.60 -3.03
CA ARG A 40 -6.14 -33.92 -4.46
C ARG A 40 -6.29 -32.69 -5.38
N ARG A 41 -6.98 -31.62 -4.95
CA ARG A 41 -7.04 -30.36 -5.70
C ARG A 41 -5.78 -29.50 -5.51
N ARG A 42 -5.21 -29.51 -4.30
CA ARG A 42 -4.01 -28.72 -3.95
C ARG A 42 -2.72 -29.39 -4.42
N CYS A 43 -2.67 -30.70 -4.30
CA CYS A 43 -1.56 -31.61 -4.57
C CYS A 43 -2.09 -32.82 -5.35
N PRO A 44 -2.23 -32.73 -6.69
CA PRO A 44 -2.84 -33.77 -7.52
C PRO A 44 -2.18 -35.14 -7.46
N TYR A 45 -0.89 -35.19 -7.12
CA TYR A 45 -0.07 -36.39 -7.04
C TYR A 45 0.15 -36.87 -5.59
N SER A 46 -0.42 -36.18 -4.60
CA SER A 46 -0.36 -36.62 -3.20
C SER A 46 -1.12 -37.93 -2.98
N THR A 47 -0.53 -38.82 -2.18
CA THR A 47 -1.12 -40.13 -1.85
C THR A 47 -1.43 -40.20 -0.35
N PRO A 48 -2.69 -40.38 0.07
CA PRO A 48 -3.00 -40.54 1.49
C PRO A 48 -2.50 -41.89 2.01
N VAL A 49 -1.86 -41.90 3.17
CA VAL A 49 -1.15 -43.05 3.74
C VAL A 49 -1.92 -43.67 4.91
N GLY A 50 -2.46 -42.83 5.80
CA GLY A 50 -3.23 -43.28 6.96
C GLY A 50 -3.26 -42.27 8.11
N LEU A 51 -4.08 -42.55 9.11
CA LEU A 51 -4.31 -41.66 10.24
C LEU A 51 -3.16 -41.71 11.25
N ALA A 52 -2.76 -40.55 11.75
CA ALA A 52 -1.70 -40.40 12.75
C ALA A 52 -2.13 -39.49 13.91
N TYR A 53 -1.45 -39.64 15.03
CA TYR A 53 -1.65 -38.91 16.26
C TYR A 53 -0.38 -38.15 16.67
N LEU A 54 -0.54 -36.85 16.91
CA LEU A 54 0.52 -35.94 17.33
C LEU A 54 0.35 -35.62 18.83
N LYS A 55 1.16 -36.28 19.69
CA LYS A 55 1.10 -36.16 21.15
C LYS A 55 1.76 -34.87 21.64
N GLY A 56 1.17 -34.19 22.63
CA GLY A 56 1.76 -32.98 23.23
C GLY A 56 1.52 -31.71 22.40
N TRP A 57 0.58 -31.76 21.46
CA TRP A 57 0.16 -30.61 20.65
C TRP A 57 -1.34 -30.39 20.83
N LYS A 58 -1.76 -29.13 20.69
CA LYS A 58 -3.16 -28.70 20.79
C LYS A 58 -3.62 -28.15 19.45
N TRP A 59 -4.76 -28.62 18.97
CA TRP A 59 -5.43 -28.05 17.81
C TRP A 59 -6.25 -26.83 18.23
N ILE A 60 -6.10 -25.73 17.50
CA ILE A 60 -6.79 -24.46 17.74
C ILE A 60 -7.30 -23.87 16.44
N ILE A 61 -8.19 -22.89 16.54
CA ILE A 61 -8.42 -21.92 15.47
C ILE A 61 -7.66 -20.66 15.85
N ASN A 62 -6.73 -20.19 15.01
CA ASN A 62 -5.96 -19.00 15.31
C ASN A 62 -6.74 -17.70 15.02
N GLU A 63 -6.15 -16.56 15.35
CA GLU A 63 -6.70 -15.20 15.11
C GLU A 63 -7.03 -14.88 13.63
N ARG A 64 -6.51 -15.67 12.67
CA ARG A 64 -6.89 -15.55 11.25
C ARG A 64 -8.19 -16.29 10.92
N GLY A 65 -8.73 -17.06 11.87
CA GLY A 65 -9.89 -17.92 11.71
C GLY A 65 -9.61 -19.22 10.97
N TYR A 66 -8.35 -19.68 10.95
CA TYR A 66 -7.92 -20.95 10.33
C TYR A 66 -7.36 -21.92 11.38
N ALA A 67 -7.39 -23.21 11.07
CA ALA A 67 -6.86 -24.24 11.96
C ALA A 67 -5.35 -24.08 12.15
N ASN A 68 -4.86 -24.23 13.38
CA ASN A 68 -3.43 -24.28 13.70
C ASN A 68 -3.17 -25.39 14.74
N VAL A 69 -1.93 -25.84 14.86
CA VAL A 69 -1.49 -26.75 15.93
C VAL A 69 -0.39 -26.09 16.74
N VAL A 70 -0.51 -26.10 18.07
CA VAL A 70 0.43 -25.42 18.97
C VAL A 70 1.03 -26.45 19.92
N GLN A 71 2.36 -26.44 20.09
CA GLN A 71 3.04 -27.35 21.01
C GLN A 71 2.76 -26.95 22.46
N LEU A 72 2.37 -27.91 23.29
CA LEU A 72 2.18 -27.69 24.72
C LEU A 72 3.53 -27.72 25.45
N PRO A 73 3.71 -26.95 26.54
CA PRO A 73 4.92 -27.01 27.35
C PRO A 73 5.16 -28.45 27.86
N ILE A 74 6.39 -28.96 27.68
CA ILE A 74 6.80 -30.26 28.22
C ILE A 74 7.00 -30.07 29.73
N ASP A 75 6.16 -30.70 30.55
CA ASP A 75 6.41 -30.81 31.99
C ASP A 75 7.66 -31.70 32.17
N SER A 76 8.75 -31.11 32.66
CA SER A 76 10.01 -31.78 32.94
C SER A 76 9.89 -32.66 34.19
N ASP A 77 9.26 -33.82 34.08
CA ASP A 77 9.22 -34.85 35.12
C ASP A 77 9.57 -36.21 34.49
N ASP A 78 10.75 -36.34 33.90
CA ASP A 78 11.40 -37.62 33.58
C ASP A 78 12.90 -37.37 33.33
N ASP A 79 13.64 -37.04 34.39
CA ASP A 79 15.11 -37.16 34.40
C ASP A 79 15.49 -37.91 35.70
N GLU A 80 15.63 -39.24 35.56
CA GLU A 80 16.27 -40.09 36.56
C GLU A 80 17.77 -39.79 36.61
N THR A 81 18.31 -39.41 37.77
CA THR A 81 19.64 -39.82 38.28
C THR A 81 19.85 -39.31 39.72
N PRO A 82 20.73 -39.93 40.54
CA PRO A 82 20.32 -40.47 41.84
C PRO A 82 20.91 -39.77 43.06
N GLU A 83 20.12 -39.80 44.14
CA GLU A 83 20.48 -39.90 45.57
C GLU A 83 21.63 -39.05 46.14
N ALA A 84 21.27 -38.12 47.03
CA ALA A 84 21.93 -37.95 48.33
C ALA A 84 20.96 -37.32 49.35
N GLU A 85 20.72 -38.03 50.44
CA GLU A 85 19.93 -37.65 51.61
C GLU A 85 20.57 -36.48 52.40
N ASP A 86 19.76 -35.58 52.99
CA ASP A 86 19.59 -35.47 54.46
C ASP A 86 18.75 -34.22 54.89
N ASN A 87 17.70 -34.49 55.70
CA ASN A 87 17.08 -33.68 56.77
C ASN A 87 16.79 -32.15 56.64
N ARG A 88 15.49 -31.78 56.67
CA ARG A 88 14.70 -31.36 57.88
C ARG A 88 13.54 -30.37 57.60
N GLN A 89 12.37 -30.76 58.12
CA GLN A 89 11.34 -29.99 58.85
C GLN A 89 10.41 -28.94 58.20
N LEU A 90 9.12 -29.23 58.45
CA LEU A 90 7.96 -28.38 58.79
C LEU A 90 7.28 -27.52 57.72
N GLY A 91 6.00 -27.84 57.47
CA GLY A 91 5.06 -26.90 56.84
C GLY A 91 3.79 -27.54 56.30
N THR A 92 2.76 -27.62 57.13
CA THR A 92 1.37 -28.03 56.84
C THR A 92 0.74 -27.48 55.54
N LYS A 93 0.02 -28.32 54.78
CA LYS A 93 -1.46 -28.28 54.59
C LYS A 93 -1.96 -29.18 53.45
N GLY A 94 -2.98 -29.97 53.77
CA GLY A 94 -4.26 -29.99 53.05
C GLY A 94 -4.29 -30.55 51.62
N LYS A 95 -4.61 -31.85 51.53
CA LYS A 95 -4.96 -32.62 50.32
C LYS A 95 -6.07 -31.95 49.48
N GLY A 96 -5.77 -31.65 48.22
CA GLY A 96 -6.75 -31.55 47.13
C GLY A 96 -6.40 -32.60 46.07
N LYS A 97 -7.34 -33.50 45.75
CA LYS A 97 -7.18 -34.57 44.74
C LYS A 97 -6.75 -33.96 43.40
N GLN A 98 -5.55 -34.28 42.92
CA GLN A 98 -5.16 -34.04 41.52
C GLN A 98 -6.01 -34.92 40.61
N LYS A 99 -6.80 -34.25 39.76
CA LYS A 99 -7.51 -34.84 38.64
C LYS A 99 -6.45 -35.01 37.53
N GLN A 100 -6.08 -36.24 37.19
CA GLN A 100 -5.21 -36.53 36.03
C GLN A 100 -5.79 -35.80 34.81
N ARG A 101 -4.98 -34.97 34.13
CA ARG A 101 -5.37 -34.31 32.88
C ARG A 101 -5.38 -35.39 31.78
N PRO A 102 -6.37 -35.40 30.88
CA PRO A 102 -6.36 -36.31 29.73
C PRO A 102 -5.13 -36.01 28.85
N GLU A 103 -4.51 -37.04 28.27
CA GLU A 103 -3.40 -36.85 27.33
C GLU A 103 -3.88 -36.02 26.13
N GLU A 104 -3.40 -34.77 26.01
CA GLU A 104 -3.77 -33.86 24.92
C GLU A 104 -2.90 -34.13 23.67
N GLY A 105 -3.55 -34.24 22.51
CA GLY A 105 -2.90 -34.47 21.21
C GLY A 105 -3.86 -34.27 20.04
N VAL A 106 -3.30 -34.21 18.83
CA VAL A 106 -4.02 -33.86 17.59
C VAL A 106 -4.05 -35.06 16.65
N TYR A 107 -5.23 -35.42 16.13
CA TYR A 107 -5.35 -36.36 15.04
C TYR A 107 -5.19 -35.66 13.69
N GLY A 108 -4.42 -36.27 12.79
CA GLY A 108 -4.17 -35.80 11.44
C GLY A 108 -4.08 -36.95 10.44
N LEU A 109 -4.19 -36.63 9.16
CA LEU A 109 -4.08 -37.60 8.07
C LEU A 109 -2.72 -37.45 7.38
N LEU A 110 -1.99 -38.54 7.21
CA LEU A 110 -0.68 -38.54 6.55
C LEU A 110 -0.81 -38.62 5.03
N TYR A 111 -0.04 -37.81 4.32
CA TYR A 111 0.09 -37.84 2.87
C TYR A 111 1.56 -37.98 2.46
N LEU A 112 1.85 -38.81 1.47
CA LEU A 112 3.10 -38.73 0.71
C LEU A 112 2.94 -37.63 -0.34
N VAL A 113 3.75 -36.59 -0.24
CA VAL A 113 3.70 -35.41 -1.10
C VAL A 113 5.00 -35.35 -1.93
N PRO A 114 4.92 -35.45 -3.26
CA PRO A 114 6.06 -35.22 -4.14
C PRO A 114 6.56 -33.76 -4.04
N ALA A 115 7.84 -33.52 -4.29
CA ALA A 115 8.44 -32.18 -4.17
C ALA A 115 7.70 -31.07 -4.94
N ASN A 116 7.21 -31.37 -6.15
CA ASN A 116 6.44 -30.42 -6.96
C ASN A 116 5.07 -30.05 -6.33
N ASP A 117 4.47 -30.99 -5.60
CA ASP A 117 3.22 -30.78 -4.89
C ASP A 117 3.45 -30.10 -3.54
N GLU A 118 4.63 -30.25 -2.94
CA GLU A 118 5.04 -29.50 -1.73
C GLU A 118 5.14 -28.00 -2.04
N GLU A 119 5.74 -27.61 -3.17
CA GLU A 119 5.75 -26.19 -3.59
C GLU A 119 4.34 -25.62 -3.82
N SER A 120 3.42 -26.46 -4.32
CA SER A 120 2.02 -26.09 -4.45
C SER A 120 1.38 -25.88 -3.07
N LEU A 121 1.64 -26.80 -2.14
CA LEU A 121 1.14 -26.75 -0.77
C LEU A 121 1.69 -25.54 0.00
N ASP A 122 2.97 -25.22 -0.16
CA ASP A 122 3.61 -24.03 0.41
C ASP A 122 2.92 -22.73 -0.01
N ARG A 123 2.44 -22.64 -1.27
CA ARG A 123 1.64 -21.50 -1.73
C ARG A 123 0.24 -21.45 -1.09
N TYR A 124 -0.40 -22.60 -0.88
CA TYR A 124 -1.73 -22.66 -0.24
C TYR A 124 -1.69 -22.37 1.26
N GLU A 125 -0.62 -22.80 1.93
CA GLU A 125 -0.38 -22.52 3.34
C GLU A 125 0.27 -21.13 3.54
N GLY A 126 0.74 -20.49 2.47
CA GLY A 126 1.29 -19.13 2.48
C GLY A 126 2.65 -19.03 3.19
N VAL A 127 3.49 -20.06 3.02
CA VAL A 127 4.82 -20.16 3.62
C VAL A 127 5.77 -19.11 3.01
N PRO A 128 6.62 -18.44 3.83
CA PRO A 128 6.76 -18.54 5.28
C PRO A 128 5.92 -17.52 6.08
N LEU A 129 5.06 -16.74 5.41
CA LEU A 129 4.35 -15.59 6.00
C LEU A 129 3.14 -15.99 6.87
N ALA A 130 2.42 -17.04 6.47
CA ALA A 130 1.19 -17.50 7.10
C ALA A 130 1.41 -18.73 8.00
N TYR A 131 2.17 -19.71 7.53
CA TYR A 131 2.64 -20.86 8.31
C TYR A 131 4.12 -21.11 8.03
N GLN A 132 4.82 -21.72 8.99
CA GLN A 132 6.20 -22.20 8.87
C GLN A 132 6.22 -23.75 8.85
N LYS A 133 7.29 -24.33 8.28
CA LYS A 133 7.47 -25.78 8.11
C LYS A 133 8.20 -26.40 9.30
N PHE A 134 7.59 -27.37 9.97
CA PHE A 134 8.17 -28.12 11.09
C PHE A 134 8.22 -29.61 10.80
N GLN A 135 9.26 -30.28 11.30
CA GLN A 135 9.33 -31.74 11.32
C GLN A 135 8.93 -32.23 12.71
N VAL A 136 7.84 -32.98 12.80
CA VAL A 136 7.28 -33.51 14.05
C VAL A 136 7.23 -35.03 14.04
N ASP A 137 7.35 -35.62 15.22
CA ASP A 137 7.20 -37.06 15.41
C ASP A 137 5.74 -37.40 15.71
N VAL A 138 5.15 -38.27 14.90
CA VAL A 138 3.75 -38.70 15.00
C VAL A 138 3.68 -40.22 15.13
N LYS A 139 2.63 -40.71 15.82
CA LYS A 139 2.36 -42.15 15.95
C LYS A 139 1.21 -42.56 15.05
N TRP A 140 1.15 -43.83 14.65
CA TRP A 140 -0.03 -44.36 13.97
C TRP A 140 -1.24 -44.37 14.91
N ALA A 141 -2.41 -43.99 14.39
CA ALA A 141 -3.65 -43.95 15.18
C ALA A 141 -4.44 -45.28 15.16
N ASN A 142 -4.11 -46.22 14.26
CA ASN A 142 -4.87 -47.47 14.08
C ASN A 142 -4.19 -48.68 14.76
N ALA A 143 -4.98 -49.44 15.53
CA ALA A 143 -4.61 -50.60 16.36
C ALA A 143 -4.01 -51.83 15.63
N ASN A 144 -3.75 -51.76 14.32
CA ASN A 144 -3.24 -52.88 13.51
C ASN A 144 -1.81 -52.67 12.98
N LYS A 145 -1.13 -51.59 13.36
CA LYS A 145 0.30 -51.36 13.14
C LYS A 145 0.94 -51.10 14.50
N GLU A 146 2.09 -51.72 14.77
CA GLU A 146 2.78 -51.69 16.07
C GLU A 146 2.74 -50.29 16.70
N GLU A 147 2.10 -50.16 17.87
CA GLU A 147 1.78 -48.87 18.55
C GLU A 147 3.02 -48.04 18.95
N ASP A 148 4.23 -48.54 18.71
CA ASP A 148 5.51 -47.93 19.10
C ASP A 148 6.33 -47.36 17.93
N GLU A 149 5.89 -47.47 16.67
CA GLU A 149 6.62 -46.84 15.55
C GLU A 149 6.29 -45.34 15.45
N THR A 150 7.30 -44.50 15.71
CA THR A 150 7.24 -43.04 15.51
C THR A 150 7.69 -42.66 14.10
N LEU A 151 6.86 -41.92 13.39
CA LEU A 151 7.14 -41.41 12.05
C LEU A 151 7.45 -39.92 12.10
N ARG A 152 8.43 -39.49 11.31
CA ARG A 152 8.76 -38.07 11.16
C ARG A 152 7.99 -37.48 9.98
N ALA A 153 7.15 -36.49 10.26
CA ALA A 153 6.31 -35.84 9.26
C ALA A 153 6.45 -34.31 9.27
N LEU A 154 6.34 -33.71 8.10
CA LEU A 154 6.22 -32.27 7.91
C LEU A 154 4.83 -31.81 8.40
N VAL A 155 4.78 -30.71 9.14
CA VAL A 155 3.55 -30.02 9.55
C VAL A 155 3.73 -28.51 9.36
N TYR A 156 2.66 -27.83 8.94
CA TYR A 156 2.63 -26.38 8.84
C TYR A 156 2.12 -25.80 10.15
N VAL A 157 2.84 -24.86 10.77
CA VAL A 157 2.48 -24.25 12.06
C VAL A 157 2.58 -22.73 11.95
N ASP A 158 1.58 -21.99 12.46
CA ASP A 158 1.67 -20.53 12.63
C ASP A 158 2.19 -20.26 14.04
N GLU A 159 3.51 -20.03 14.17
CA GLU A 159 4.15 -19.74 15.46
C GLU A 159 3.85 -18.34 15.99
N MET A 160 3.37 -17.44 15.13
CA MET A 160 3.11 -16.04 15.49
C MET A 160 1.72 -15.87 16.12
N ARG A 161 0.75 -16.71 15.73
CA ARG A 161 -0.66 -16.62 16.13
C ARG A 161 -1.11 -17.93 16.78
N VAL A 162 -0.74 -18.09 18.04
CA VAL A 162 -0.99 -19.29 18.85
C VAL A 162 -2.21 -19.17 19.78
N GLU A 163 -2.91 -18.04 19.75
CA GLU A 163 -4.12 -17.79 20.55
C GLU A 163 -5.39 -18.26 19.82
N GLU A 164 -6.38 -18.74 20.60
CA GLU A 164 -7.66 -19.24 20.08
C GLU A 164 -8.64 -18.12 19.70
N ASP A 165 -9.25 -18.23 18.52
CA ASP A 165 -10.27 -17.31 18.00
C ASP A 165 -11.38 -18.06 17.21
N VAL A 166 -12.36 -17.34 16.67
CA VAL A 166 -13.51 -17.91 15.94
C VAL A 166 -13.16 -18.28 14.50
N PRO A 167 -13.63 -19.44 13.97
CA PRO A 167 -13.36 -19.83 12.60
C PRO A 167 -14.14 -18.98 11.60
N ARG A 168 -13.52 -18.73 10.44
CA ARG A 168 -14.16 -18.04 9.31
C ARG A 168 -15.33 -18.83 8.75
N GLU A 169 -16.44 -18.17 8.41
CA GLU A 169 -17.64 -18.84 7.88
C GLU A 169 -17.33 -19.66 6.63
N GLU A 170 -16.53 -19.14 5.69
CA GLU A 170 -16.13 -19.85 4.48
C GLU A 170 -15.20 -21.06 4.74
N TYR A 171 -14.60 -21.12 5.92
CA TYR A 171 -13.66 -22.17 6.31
C TYR A 171 -14.33 -23.29 7.11
N ILE A 172 -15.45 -23.00 7.80
CA ILE A 172 -16.21 -23.97 8.60
C ILE A 172 -16.61 -25.17 7.76
N GLU A 173 -17.25 -24.96 6.60
CA GLU A 173 -17.71 -26.06 5.74
C GLU A 173 -16.53 -26.94 5.28
N ARG A 174 -15.37 -26.33 4.99
CA ARG A 174 -14.16 -27.06 4.56
C ARG A 174 -13.52 -27.87 5.67
N MET A 175 -13.63 -27.43 6.92
CA MET A 175 -13.19 -28.20 8.08
C MET A 175 -14.18 -29.32 8.42
N GLU A 176 -15.48 -29.04 8.36
CA GLU A 176 -16.54 -30.04 8.56
C GLU A 176 -16.38 -31.18 7.53
N ASP A 177 -16.22 -30.84 6.24
CA ASP A 177 -15.91 -31.80 5.16
C ASP A 177 -14.63 -32.61 5.45
N GLY A 178 -13.58 -31.97 5.98
CA GLY A 178 -12.32 -32.64 6.30
C GLY A 178 -12.42 -33.61 7.46
N ILE A 179 -13.12 -33.22 8.54
CA ILE A 179 -13.35 -34.08 9.71
C ILE A 179 -14.26 -35.25 9.32
N GLU A 180 -15.30 -35.01 8.52
CA GLU A 180 -16.20 -36.07 8.04
C GLU A 180 -15.46 -37.09 7.15
N ASP A 181 -14.65 -36.63 6.20
CA ASP A 181 -13.81 -37.50 5.37
C ASP A 181 -12.85 -38.34 6.23
N ALA A 182 -12.25 -37.75 7.26
CA ALA A 182 -11.34 -38.47 8.16
C ALA A 182 -12.04 -39.50 9.06
N VAL A 183 -13.26 -39.23 9.53
CA VAL A 183 -14.06 -40.18 10.31
C VAL A 183 -14.56 -41.31 9.42
N GLU A 184 -15.20 -40.99 8.29
CA GLU A 184 -15.86 -41.97 7.42
C GLU A 184 -14.88 -42.88 6.69
N ASN A 185 -13.77 -42.33 6.18
CA ASN A 185 -12.85 -43.07 5.31
C ASN A 185 -11.56 -43.54 6.00
N TRP A 186 -11.19 -42.96 7.15
CA TRP A 186 -9.89 -43.20 7.78
C TRP A 186 -9.96 -43.60 9.27
N GLY A 187 -11.17 -43.68 9.85
CA GLY A 187 -11.39 -44.19 11.19
C GLY A 187 -10.92 -43.25 12.30
N MET A 188 -11.03 -41.92 12.09
CA MET A 188 -10.75 -40.94 13.15
C MET A 188 -11.70 -41.14 14.34
N ASP A 189 -11.15 -41.05 15.55
CA ASP A 189 -11.89 -41.14 16.82
C ASP A 189 -13.08 -40.17 16.85
N GLU A 190 -14.29 -40.72 16.99
CA GLU A 190 -15.54 -39.94 16.95
C GLU A 190 -15.59 -38.92 18.10
N ASP A 191 -15.06 -39.27 19.28
CA ASP A 191 -15.02 -38.37 20.44
C ASP A 191 -14.10 -37.16 20.18
N TYR A 192 -12.96 -37.35 19.50
CA TYR A 192 -12.09 -36.27 19.06
C TYR A 192 -12.75 -35.42 17.97
N ALA A 193 -13.33 -36.06 16.96
CA ALA A 193 -14.04 -35.37 15.88
C ALA A 193 -15.21 -34.51 16.42
N ASP A 194 -15.98 -35.03 17.38
CA ASP A 194 -17.05 -34.31 18.05
C ASP A 194 -16.54 -33.15 18.90
N ARG A 195 -15.38 -33.28 19.56
CA ARG A 195 -14.75 -32.15 20.27
C ARG A 195 -14.31 -31.06 19.29
N SER A 196 -13.70 -31.42 18.17
CA SER A 196 -13.30 -30.46 17.12
C SER A 196 -14.52 -29.80 16.47
N LYS A 197 -15.56 -30.58 16.13
CA LYS A 197 -16.83 -30.05 15.62
C LYS A 197 -17.55 -29.19 16.66
N PHE A 198 -17.50 -29.54 17.95
CA PHE A 198 -18.10 -28.75 19.02
C PHE A 198 -17.36 -27.41 19.24
N ALA A 199 -16.03 -27.38 19.10
CA ALA A 199 -15.26 -26.13 19.10
C ALA A 199 -15.67 -25.23 17.92
N ILE A 200 -15.92 -25.81 16.74
CA ILE A 200 -16.45 -25.12 15.57
C ILE A 200 -17.91 -24.65 15.80
N MET A 201 -18.76 -25.49 16.41
CA MET A 201 -20.19 -25.26 16.57
C MET A 201 -20.56 -24.37 17.76
N THR A 202 -19.75 -24.32 18.82
CA THR A 202 -19.95 -23.41 19.96
C THR A 202 -19.77 -21.96 19.52
N SER A 203 -18.84 -21.72 18.60
CA SER A 203 -18.67 -20.46 17.87
C SER A 203 -19.89 -20.16 16.96
N ARG A 204 -20.52 -21.19 16.39
CA ARG A 204 -21.75 -21.12 15.56
C ARG A 204 -23.04 -20.87 16.39
N LYS A 205 -23.12 -21.36 17.64
CA LYS A 205 -24.32 -21.17 18.51
C LYS A 205 -24.41 -19.79 19.14
N LEU A 206 -23.28 -19.10 19.35
CA LEU A 206 -23.24 -17.68 19.71
C LEU A 206 -23.90 -16.79 18.63
N LEU A 207 -23.81 -17.19 17.35
CA LEU A 207 -24.54 -16.57 16.23
C LEU A 207 -26.04 -16.92 16.23
N SER A 208 -26.41 -18.18 16.51
CA SER A 208 -27.82 -18.65 16.43
C SER A 208 -28.75 -18.16 17.55
N ARG A 209 -28.24 -17.86 18.75
CA ARG A 209 -29.05 -17.28 19.85
C ARG A 209 -29.55 -15.86 19.54
N HIS A 210 -28.94 -15.18 18.58
CA HIS A 210 -29.41 -13.90 18.04
C HIS A 210 -30.58 -14.06 17.05
N MET A 211 -30.76 -15.23 16.41
CA MET A 211 -31.78 -15.46 15.37
C MET A 211 -33.14 -15.93 15.90
N ILE A 212 -33.22 -16.63 17.04
CA ILE A 212 -34.48 -17.23 17.52
C ILE A 212 -35.42 -16.21 18.18
N ARG A 213 -34.93 -15.02 18.55
CA ARG A 213 -35.79 -13.93 19.05
C ARG A 213 -36.59 -13.21 17.94
N LEU A 214 -36.37 -13.59 16.68
CA LEU A 214 -36.74 -12.79 15.49
C LEU A 214 -37.92 -13.35 14.68
N VAL A 215 -38.56 -14.47 15.05
CA VAL A 215 -39.68 -15.01 14.26
C VAL A 215 -40.84 -15.45 15.16
N GLY A 216 -41.88 -14.61 15.28
CA GLY A 216 -43.09 -14.94 16.05
C GLY A 216 -44.21 -13.89 16.18
N VAL A 217 -44.57 -13.22 15.08
CA VAL A 217 -45.90 -12.63 14.73
C VAL A 217 -46.60 -11.65 15.69
N SER A 218 -46.61 -10.34 15.34
CA SER A 218 -47.82 -9.50 15.18
C SER A 218 -47.47 -8.10 14.61
N GLU A 219 -48.40 -7.55 13.82
CA GLU A 219 -48.38 -6.41 12.87
C GLU A 219 -47.83 -5.02 13.31
N PRO A 220 -47.58 -4.08 12.35
CA PRO A 220 -46.35 -3.32 12.25
C PRO A 220 -46.36 -2.01 13.06
N ARG A 221 -45.29 -1.81 13.82
CA ARG A 221 -44.83 -0.48 14.24
C ARG A 221 -43.39 -0.30 13.79
N MET A 222 -43.15 0.78 13.05
CA MET A 222 -41.83 1.29 12.71
C MET A 222 -40.89 1.17 13.93
N MET A 223 -39.86 0.35 13.82
CA MET A 223 -38.70 0.38 14.72
C MET A 223 -37.45 0.59 13.88
N THR A 224 -36.87 1.76 14.06
CA THR A 224 -35.49 2.11 13.74
C THR A 224 -34.54 1.15 14.47
N THR A 225 -33.83 0.28 13.75
CA THR A 225 -32.70 -0.48 14.30
C THR A 225 -31.45 0.37 14.22
N SER A 226 -31.04 0.98 15.34
CA SER A 226 -29.77 1.70 15.47
C SER A 226 -28.62 0.70 15.51
N THR A 227 -27.69 0.78 14.55
CA THR A 227 -26.32 0.26 14.68
C THR A 227 -25.73 0.78 16.00
N PRO A 228 -25.06 -0.04 16.84
CA PRO A 228 -24.39 0.48 18.02
C PRO A 228 -23.22 1.37 17.58
N THR A 229 -23.44 2.68 17.59
CA THR A 229 -22.40 3.67 17.31
C THR A 229 -21.52 3.82 18.54
N SER A 230 -20.23 3.46 18.45
CA SER A 230 -19.26 3.77 19.49
C SER A 230 -18.84 5.23 19.39
N SER A 231 -19.00 6.01 20.45
CA SER A 231 -18.55 7.40 20.51
C SER A 231 -17.40 7.58 21.49
N PHE A 232 -16.49 8.50 21.19
CA PHE A 232 -15.45 8.93 22.13
C PHE A 232 -15.26 10.45 22.09
N PRO A 233 -14.94 11.09 23.23
CA PRO A 233 -14.62 12.51 23.27
C PRO A 233 -13.47 12.86 22.33
N ALA A 234 -13.68 13.83 21.45
CA ALA A 234 -12.68 14.30 20.52
C ALA A 234 -12.86 15.79 20.22
N TRP A 235 -11.76 16.48 19.93
CA TRP A 235 -11.81 17.85 19.42
C TRP A 235 -11.43 17.84 17.96
N PHE A 236 -12.16 18.57 17.13
CA PHE A 236 -11.72 18.87 15.78
C PHE A 236 -11.06 20.23 15.78
N ALA A 237 -9.81 20.29 15.30
CA ALA A 237 -8.97 21.46 15.49
C ALA A 237 -7.97 21.62 14.36
N ARG A 238 -7.55 22.87 14.15
CA ARG A 238 -6.49 23.27 13.25
C ARG A 238 -5.18 23.42 14.01
N GLY A 239 -4.13 22.78 13.52
CA GLY A 239 -2.75 23.07 13.87
C GLY A 239 -1.99 23.47 12.61
N GLY A 240 -1.44 24.69 12.56
CA GLY A 240 -0.80 25.20 11.35
C GLY A 240 -1.74 25.18 10.14
N THR A 241 -1.27 24.71 8.99
CA THR A 241 -2.08 24.55 7.77
C THR A 241 -2.75 23.18 7.66
N SER A 242 -3.05 22.54 8.79
CA SER A 242 -3.65 21.19 8.84
C SER A 242 -4.76 21.10 9.86
N ASN A 243 -5.75 20.25 9.60
CA ASN A 243 -6.87 19.97 10.50
C ASN A 243 -6.86 18.49 10.87
N GLY A 244 -7.39 18.18 12.05
CA GLY A 244 -7.50 16.81 12.51
C GLY A 244 -8.24 16.68 13.82
N LEU A 245 -8.38 15.42 14.27
CA LEU A 245 -8.91 15.11 15.58
C LEU A 245 -7.82 15.19 16.64
N VAL A 246 -8.15 15.73 17.81
CA VAL A 246 -7.38 15.63 19.04
C VAL A 246 -8.17 14.75 20.00
N ILE A 247 -7.54 13.70 20.50
CA ILE A 247 -8.19 12.69 21.33
C ILE A 247 -7.31 12.42 22.56
N HIS A 248 -7.92 12.27 23.73
CA HIS A 248 -7.18 11.82 24.90
C HIS A 248 -6.92 10.32 24.84
N ARG A 249 -5.72 9.89 25.23
CA ARG A 249 -5.35 8.48 25.26
C ARG A 249 -6.28 7.65 26.15
N LYS A 250 -6.75 8.20 27.27
CA LYS A 250 -7.70 7.55 28.20
C LYS A 250 -9.09 7.32 27.61
N ASP A 251 -9.47 8.09 26.60
CA ASP A 251 -10.78 8.04 25.96
C ASP A 251 -10.78 7.11 24.73
N LEU A 252 -9.61 6.54 24.40
CA LEU A 252 -9.45 5.57 23.31
C LEU A 252 -9.27 4.14 23.83
N ALA A 253 -9.72 3.20 23.02
CA ALA A 253 -9.41 1.79 23.17
C ALA A 253 -7.88 1.54 23.20
N PRO A 254 -7.44 0.35 23.65
CA PRO A 254 -6.05 -0.06 23.54
C PRO A 254 -5.51 0.14 22.12
N GLU A 255 -4.21 0.44 22.01
CA GLU A 255 -3.56 0.79 20.74
C GLU A 255 -3.73 -0.29 19.66
N SER A 256 -3.76 -1.56 20.07
CA SER A 256 -4.05 -2.70 19.20
C SER A 256 -5.40 -2.59 18.46
N GLN A 257 -6.35 -1.80 18.95
CA GLN A 257 -7.67 -1.60 18.34
C GLN A 257 -7.79 -0.29 17.54
N TRP A 258 -6.76 0.55 17.51
CA TRP A 258 -6.83 1.85 16.82
C TRP A 258 -7.15 1.72 15.33
N HIS A 259 -6.66 0.69 14.66
CA HIS A 259 -6.94 0.40 13.24
C HIS A 259 -8.44 0.18 12.95
N LYS A 260 -9.26 -0.14 13.94
CA LYS A 260 -10.72 -0.29 13.79
C LYS A 260 -11.47 1.02 14.01
N VAL A 261 -10.96 1.85 14.92
CA VAL A 261 -11.69 3.03 15.44
C VAL A 261 -11.30 4.31 14.71
N LEU A 262 -10.00 4.54 14.55
CA LEU A 262 -9.45 5.79 14.03
C LEU A 262 -9.73 6.02 12.54
N PRO A 263 -9.59 5.02 11.64
CA PRO A 263 -9.96 5.20 10.24
C PRO A 263 -11.43 5.56 10.06
N SER A 264 -12.33 4.82 10.73
CA SER A 264 -13.78 5.06 10.66
C SER A 264 -14.15 6.45 11.16
N ALA A 265 -13.54 6.92 12.26
CA ALA A 265 -13.74 8.28 12.75
C ALA A 265 -13.33 9.38 11.74
N MET A 266 -12.33 9.10 10.90
CA MET A 266 -11.90 10.00 9.82
C MET A 266 -12.65 9.78 8.50
N GLY A 267 -13.53 8.78 8.41
CA GLY A 267 -14.27 8.45 7.19
C GLY A 267 -13.46 7.61 6.19
N SER A 268 -12.49 6.84 6.69
CA SER A 268 -11.65 5.92 5.94
C SER A 268 -11.93 4.45 6.32
N PRO A 269 -11.66 3.48 5.41
CA PRO A 269 -11.23 3.67 4.03
C PRO A 269 -12.34 4.28 3.15
N ASP A 270 -11.95 5.18 2.25
CA ASP A 270 -12.85 5.74 1.24
C ASP A 270 -12.22 5.62 -0.16
N PRO A 271 -12.67 4.66 -1.01
CA PRO A 271 -12.14 4.49 -2.36
C PRO A 271 -12.39 5.72 -3.26
N TYR A 272 -13.39 6.56 -2.95
CA TYR A 272 -13.67 7.80 -3.66
C TYR A 272 -12.74 8.94 -3.24
N GLY A 273 -12.03 8.79 -2.13
CA GLY A 273 -11.05 9.75 -1.64
C GLY A 273 -11.64 11.06 -1.11
N ARG A 274 -12.86 11.04 -0.56
CA ARG A 274 -13.61 12.22 -0.12
C ARG A 274 -13.83 12.30 1.40
N GLN A 275 -13.83 11.16 2.09
CA GLN A 275 -14.08 10.99 3.53
C GLN A 275 -15.42 11.56 4.01
N LEU A 276 -16.47 11.44 3.20
CA LEU A 276 -17.79 12.03 3.52
C LEU A 276 -18.50 11.39 4.73
N ASN A 277 -18.07 10.20 5.15
CA ASN A 277 -18.66 9.46 6.26
C ASN A 277 -17.78 9.52 7.53
N GLY A 278 -17.09 10.63 7.76
CA GLY A 278 -16.32 10.87 8.96
C GLY A 278 -15.74 12.29 9.00
N MET A 279 -14.75 12.51 9.84
CA MET A 279 -14.21 13.85 10.13
C MET A 279 -13.12 14.32 9.16
N GLY A 280 -12.62 13.43 8.29
CA GLY A 280 -11.65 13.78 7.24
C GLY A 280 -12.28 14.57 6.10
N SER A 281 -11.46 15.04 5.15
CA SER A 281 -11.96 15.77 3.97
C SER A 281 -11.35 15.31 2.65
N GLY A 282 -10.77 14.10 2.62
CA GLY A 282 -10.20 13.53 1.40
C GLY A 282 -8.84 14.10 0.99
N ILE A 283 -8.18 14.86 1.88
CA ILE A 283 -6.85 15.45 1.66
C ILE A 283 -5.96 15.09 2.84
N SER A 284 -4.68 14.79 2.58
CA SER A 284 -3.75 14.35 3.64
C SER A 284 -3.58 15.37 4.77
N SER A 285 -3.69 16.68 4.46
CA SER A 285 -3.63 17.78 5.43
C SER A 285 -4.85 17.85 6.37
N THR A 286 -5.95 17.18 6.04
CA THR A 286 -7.19 17.13 6.84
C THR A 286 -7.56 15.70 7.30
N SER A 287 -6.69 14.72 7.06
CA SER A 287 -6.85 13.32 7.49
C SER A 287 -5.81 12.95 8.56
N LYS A 288 -5.85 13.65 9.70
CA LYS A 288 -4.82 13.60 10.75
C LYS A 288 -5.44 13.44 12.13
N ILE A 289 -4.73 12.74 13.02
CA ILE A 289 -5.13 12.58 14.41
C ILE A 289 -3.93 12.87 15.33
N VAL A 290 -4.24 13.49 16.46
CA VAL A 290 -3.35 13.82 17.57
C VAL A 290 -3.89 13.11 18.81
N ILE A 291 -3.09 12.26 19.42
CA ILE A 291 -3.45 11.56 20.65
C ILE A 291 -2.61 12.12 21.79
N LEU A 292 -3.26 12.59 22.85
CA LEU A 292 -2.61 13.19 24.02
C LEU A 292 -2.70 12.25 25.22
N GLY A 293 -1.55 11.89 25.77
CA GLY A 293 -1.41 10.99 26.92
C GLY A 293 -0.76 11.66 28.13
N SER A 294 -0.84 10.98 29.27
CA SER A 294 -0.01 11.33 30.43
C SER A 294 1.48 11.21 30.08
N PRO A 295 2.36 12.04 30.67
CA PRO A 295 3.78 12.02 30.35
C PRO A 295 4.42 10.69 30.72
N SER A 296 5.24 10.11 29.83
CA SER A 296 5.98 8.87 30.09
C SER A 296 7.33 9.08 30.77
N ARG A 297 7.77 10.33 30.96
CA ARG A 297 9.06 10.72 31.54
C ARG A 297 8.96 12.04 32.32
N GLU A 298 9.85 12.28 33.26
CA GLU A 298 9.74 13.39 34.23
C GLU A 298 10.02 14.79 33.66
N ASP A 299 10.77 14.89 32.55
CA ASP A 299 11.16 16.17 31.92
C ASP A 299 10.21 16.65 30.81
N VAL A 300 9.03 16.01 30.69
CA VAL A 300 7.94 16.41 29.80
C VAL A 300 6.62 16.49 30.56
N ASP A 301 5.71 17.34 30.08
CA ASP A 301 4.43 17.59 30.74
C ASP A 301 3.29 16.73 30.16
N VAL A 302 3.43 16.29 28.90
CA VAL A 302 2.42 15.50 28.18
C VAL A 302 3.06 14.64 27.09
N ASP A 303 2.50 13.47 26.81
CA ASP A 303 2.88 12.65 25.67
C ASP A 303 1.96 12.92 24.47
N PHE A 304 2.54 12.87 23.28
CA PHE A 304 1.85 13.14 22.03
C PHE A 304 2.18 12.07 20.98
N THR A 305 1.14 11.45 20.41
CA THR A 305 1.24 10.57 19.24
C THR A 305 0.52 11.19 18.06
N PHE A 306 1.22 11.33 16.94
CA PHE A 306 0.67 11.69 15.65
C PHE A 306 0.24 10.43 14.88
N VAL A 307 -0.91 10.49 14.22
CA VAL A 307 -1.37 9.45 13.30
C VAL A 307 -1.83 10.10 12.00
N GLN A 308 -1.21 9.71 10.90
CA GLN A 308 -1.69 10.01 9.55
C GLN A 308 -2.64 8.89 9.13
N VAL A 309 -3.89 9.23 8.80
CA VAL A 309 -4.87 8.25 8.33
C VAL A 309 -4.87 8.24 6.81
N GLY A 310 -4.61 7.07 6.24
CA GLY A 310 -4.74 6.77 4.83
C GLY A 310 -6.18 6.96 4.36
N ILE A 311 -6.36 7.76 3.32
CA ILE A 311 -7.70 8.16 2.87
C ILE A 311 -8.42 6.99 2.22
N ARG A 312 -7.74 6.26 1.31
CA ARG A 312 -8.37 5.22 0.49
C ARG A 312 -8.39 3.85 1.14
N ASP A 313 -7.37 3.56 1.93
CA ASP A 313 -7.06 2.25 2.51
C ASP A 313 -7.27 2.22 4.03
N GLY A 314 -7.40 3.39 4.68
CA GLY A 314 -7.56 3.47 6.13
C GLY A 314 -6.31 3.09 6.92
N SER A 315 -5.16 2.96 6.25
CA SER A 315 -3.89 2.63 6.92
C SER A 315 -3.52 3.72 7.93
N LEU A 316 -2.91 3.32 9.05
CA LEU A 316 -2.44 4.23 10.08
C LEU A 316 -0.92 4.36 9.98
N ASP A 317 -0.44 5.51 9.52
CA ASP A 317 0.99 5.84 9.56
C ASP A 317 1.32 6.59 10.85
N MET A 318 2.11 5.94 11.70
CA MET A 318 2.59 6.44 12.99
C MET A 318 4.13 6.53 13.03
N ALA A 319 4.82 6.43 11.90
CA ALA A 319 6.28 6.46 11.85
C ALA A 319 6.85 7.89 11.99
N GLY A 320 6.04 8.90 11.69
CA GLY A 320 6.48 10.28 11.58
C GLY A 320 5.89 11.24 12.61
N ASN A 321 6.36 12.49 12.55
CA ASN A 321 5.71 13.63 13.19
C ASN A 321 5.05 14.53 12.12
N CYS A 322 4.03 15.29 12.51
CA CYS A 322 3.50 16.38 11.70
C CYS A 322 3.67 17.70 12.44
N GLY A 323 4.66 18.51 12.05
CA GLY A 323 4.96 19.76 12.75
C GLY A 323 3.83 20.80 12.73
N ASN A 324 2.93 20.74 11.75
CA ASN A 324 1.70 21.52 11.77
C ASN A 324 0.80 21.10 12.93
N MET A 325 0.50 19.81 13.07
CA MET A 325 -0.34 19.31 14.16
C MET A 325 0.34 19.41 15.53
N SER A 326 1.68 19.35 15.60
CA SER A 326 2.43 19.59 16.84
C SER A 326 2.13 20.97 17.46
N SER A 327 1.83 21.99 16.65
CA SER A 327 1.48 23.33 17.15
C SER A 327 0.19 23.37 17.98
N LEU A 328 -0.64 22.33 17.91
CA LEU A 328 -1.87 22.23 18.68
C LEU A 328 -1.67 21.54 20.03
N VAL A 329 -0.59 20.78 20.21
CA VAL A 329 -0.38 19.90 21.37
C VAL A 329 -0.36 20.68 22.67
N GLY A 330 0.47 21.73 22.77
CA GLY A 330 0.55 22.58 23.96
C GLY A 330 -0.80 23.23 24.32
N PRO A 331 -1.41 24.00 23.39
CA PRO A 331 -2.74 24.59 23.59
C PRO A 331 -3.81 23.58 24.02
N ALA A 332 -3.84 22.40 23.38
CA ALA A 332 -4.84 21.39 23.67
C ALA A 332 -4.60 20.70 25.02
N ALA A 333 -3.36 20.39 25.38
CA ALA A 333 -3.02 19.81 26.67
C ALA A 333 -3.36 20.76 27.84
N TRP A 334 -3.13 22.06 27.64
CA TRP A 334 -3.49 23.10 28.62
C TRP A 334 -5.00 23.17 28.86
N ASP A 335 -5.77 23.33 27.80
CA ASP A 335 -7.22 23.53 27.86
C ASP A 335 -7.99 22.26 28.25
N SER A 336 -7.39 21.09 28.05
CA SER A 336 -8.02 19.80 28.38
C SER A 336 -7.80 19.37 29.84
N GLY A 337 -6.95 20.09 30.57
CA GLY A 337 -6.63 19.76 31.97
C GLY A 337 -5.75 18.51 32.12
N LEU A 338 -5.01 18.12 31.08
CA LEU A 338 -4.03 17.03 31.16
C LEU A 338 -2.80 17.38 32.00
N LEU A 339 -2.45 18.66 32.07
CA LEU A 339 -1.25 19.13 32.74
C LEU A 339 -1.41 19.13 34.27
N SER A 340 -0.36 18.73 34.97
CA SER A 340 -0.25 18.89 36.42
C SER A 340 -0.24 20.36 36.82
N ALA A 341 -0.52 20.66 38.10
CA ALA A 341 -0.46 22.04 38.59
C ALA A 341 0.95 22.63 38.47
N GLN A 342 1.99 21.81 38.65
CA GLN A 342 3.39 22.22 38.52
C GLN A 342 3.79 22.49 37.07
N ALA A 343 3.22 21.77 36.10
CA ALA A 343 3.47 21.98 34.68
C ALA A 343 2.81 23.26 34.13
N LYS A 344 1.84 23.84 34.86
CA LYS A 344 1.15 25.07 34.45
C LYS A 344 1.94 26.33 34.83
N THR A 345 3.06 26.54 34.15
CA THR A 345 3.85 27.77 34.28
C THR A 345 3.40 28.84 33.29
N VAL A 346 3.34 30.09 33.74
CA VAL A 346 2.94 31.25 32.94
C VAL A 346 3.95 32.37 33.15
N GLU A 347 4.46 32.89 32.05
CA GLU A 347 5.32 34.06 31.98
C GLU A 347 4.51 35.25 31.46
N GLN A 348 4.87 36.46 31.88
CA GLN A 348 4.29 37.69 31.35
C GLN A 348 5.36 38.42 30.53
N ASP A 349 5.02 38.85 29.32
CA ASP A 349 5.93 39.67 28.50
C ASP A 349 5.84 41.16 28.86
N GLU A 350 6.66 41.99 28.19
CA GLU A 350 6.74 43.43 28.45
C GLU A 350 5.42 44.17 28.17
N ASP A 351 4.60 43.66 27.25
CA ASP A 351 3.28 44.19 26.90
C ASP A 351 2.17 43.71 27.86
N GLY A 352 2.54 42.93 28.87
CA GLY A 352 1.62 42.39 29.87
C GLY A 352 0.85 41.15 29.41
N LEU A 353 1.18 40.57 28.26
CA LEU A 353 0.54 39.37 27.75
C LEU A 353 1.08 38.13 28.45
N GLN A 354 0.18 37.18 28.72
CA GLN A 354 0.50 35.95 29.44
C GLN A 354 0.78 34.80 28.48
N TRP A 355 1.88 34.10 28.70
CA TRP A 355 2.37 33.01 27.88
C TRP A 355 2.60 31.75 28.71
N ALA A 356 1.99 30.65 28.31
CA ALA A 356 2.27 29.34 28.86
C ALA A 356 3.29 28.60 28.01
N THR A 357 4.13 27.77 28.63
CA THR A 357 5.04 26.86 27.93
C THR A 357 4.75 25.42 28.35
N VAL A 358 4.55 24.53 27.38
CA VAL A 358 4.29 23.10 27.60
C VAL A 358 5.36 22.29 26.87
N ARG A 359 6.07 21.44 27.59
CA ARG A 359 7.03 20.46 27.05
C ARG A 359 6.31 19.14 26.80
N PHE A 360 6.59 18.51 25.67
CA PHE A 360 5.96 17.25 25.32
C PHE A 360 6.88 16.31 24.57
N LEU A 361 6.68 15.01 24.80
CA LEU A 361 7.33 13.95 24.06
C LEU A 361 6.48 13.58 22.85
N ASN A 362 7.04 13.65 21.65
CA ASN A 362 6.47 12.96 20.51
C ASN A 362 6.87 11.48 20.58
N THR A 363 5.89 10.60 20.78
CA THR A 363 6.10 9.17 20.96
C THR A 363 6.47 8.45 19.65
N ASN A 364 6.07 8.99 18.49
CA ASN A 364 6.44 8.44 17.18
C ASN A 364 7.96 8.50 16.93
N THR A 365 8.60 9.59 17.40
CA THR A 365 9.99 9.92 17.08
C THR A 365 10.91 9.91 18.30
N ASN A 366 10.35 9.72 19.49
CA ASN A 366 11.03 9.85 20.78
C ASN A 366 11.77 11.19 20.93
N LYS A 367 11.18 12.28 20.44
CA LYS A 367 11.75 13.63 20.49
C LYS A 367 10.94 14.55 21.39
N VAL A 368 11.66 15.28 22.25
CA VAL A 368 11.07 16.29 23.14
C VAL A 368 11.00 17.63 22.41
N MET A 369 9.86 18.28 22.49
CA MET A 369 9.60 19.62 21.96
C MET A 369 8.93 20.48 23.03
N SER A 370 8.92 21.79 22.87
CA SER A 370 8.10 22.68 23.69
C SER A 370 7.24 23.61 22.84
N SER A 371 6.05 23.93 23.36
CA SER A 371 5.11 24.88 22.75
C SER A 371 4.91 26.04 23.70
N LYS A 372 5.25 27.25 23.26
CA LYS A 372 4.93 28.51 23.94
C LYS A 372 3.77 29.20 23.24
N PHE A 373 2.72 29.54 23.98
CA PHE A 373 1.47 30.08 23.43
C PHE A 373 0.77 31.02 24.43
N ARG A 374 -0.04 31.94 23.92
CA ARG A 374 -0.79 32.90 24.76
C ARG A 374 -1.94 32.23 25.51
N VAL A 375 -2.12 32.64 26.75
CA VAL A 375 -3.25 32.27 27.61
C VAL A 375 -3.89 33.51 28.21
N GLU A 376 -5.21 33.51 28.36
CA GLU A 376 -5.98 34.66 28.87
C GLU A 376 -7.18 34.20 29.70
N GLY A 377 -7.71 35.08 30.55
CA GLY A 377 -8.94 34.89 31.33
C GLY A 377 -8.75 34.21 32.70
N GLU A 378 -9.86 34.01 33.40
CA GLU A 378 -9.92 33.32 34.71
C GLU A 378 -11.01 32.23 34.68
N PRO A 379 -10.64 30.93 34.69
CA PRO A 379 -9.28 30.39 34.67
C PRO A 379 -8.57 30.64 33.33
N LEU A 380 -7.24 30.69 33.35
CA LEU A 380 -6.41 30.88 32.15
C LEU A 380 -6.64 29.78 31.13
N LYS A 381 -6.99 30.17 29.90
CA LYS A 381 -7.19 29.28 28.75
C LYS A 381 -6.42 29.78 27.54
N TYR A 382 -6.14 28.88 26.61
CA TYR A 382 -5.54 29.23 25.33
C TYR A 382 -6.40 30.28 24.58
N THR A 383 -5.76 31.35 24.10
CA THR A 383 -6.39 32.32 23.20
C THR A 383 -5.87 32.13 21.77
N HIS A 384 -6.80 31.96 20.83
CA HIS A 384 -6.47 31.83 19.40
C HIS A 384 -6.44 33.18 18.68
N GLN A 385 -6.87 34.26 19.33
CA GLN A 385 -6.88 35.60 18.76
C GLN A 385 -5.49 36.22 18.84
N GLY A 386 -5.07 36.87 17.77
CA GLY A 386 -3.79 37.52 17.64
C GLY A 386 -3.64 38.16 16.27
N ASP A 387 -2.49 38.74 16.02
CA ASP A 387 -2.14 39.53 14.84
C ASP A 387 -1.18 38.80 13.88
N TYR A 388 -0.73 37.60 14.23
CA TYR A 388 0.20 36.83 13.41
C TYR A 388 -0.49 36.25 12.17
N VAL A 389 0.04 36.59 11.00
CA VAL A 389 -0.40 36.10 9.68
C VAL A 389 0.44 34.90 9.28
N MET A 390 -0.21 33.85 8.78
CA MET A 390 0.45 32.63 8.35
C MET A 390 -0.08 32.19 6.98
N ASP A 391 0.82 32.01 6.02
CA ASP A 391 0.45 31.55 4.68
C ASP A 391 -0.34 30.23 4.72
N GLY A 392 -1.39 30.17 3.89
CA GLY A 392 -2.30 29.02 3.83
C GLY A 392 -3.43 29.04 4.88
N VAL A 393 -3.50 30.05 5.77
CA VAL A 393 -4.63 30.24 6.69
C VAL A 393 -5.20 31.65 6.55
N PRO A 394 -6.49 31.80 6.20
CA PRO A 394 -7.11 33.12 6.11
C PRO A 394 -7.17 33.85 7.46
N GLY A 395 -6.84 35.14 7.46
CA GLY A 395 -6.91 36.02 8.63
C GLY A 395 -5.65 36.00 9.50
N THR A 396 -5.81 36.39 10.76
CA THR A 396 -4.75 36.41 11.77
C THR A 396 -5.06 35.45 12.92
N GLY A 397 -4.05 35.09 13.70
CA GLY A 397 -4.23 34.30 14.91
C GLY A 397 -3.13 34.51 15.94
N SER A 398 -3.31 33.92 17.11
CA SER A 398 -2.29 33.90 18.16
C SER A 398 -1.11 33.03 17.74
N LYS A 399 0.10 33.57 17.88
CA LYS A 399 1.35 32.88 17.57
C LYS A 399 1.56 31.73 18.58
N VAL A 400 1.86 30.55 18.05
CA VAL A 400 2.33 29.39 18.79
C VAL A 400 3.76 29.10 18.36
N ILE A 401 4.69 29.17 19.31
CA ILE A 401 6.12 28.98 19.08
C ILE A 401 6.47 27.54 19.45
N MET A 402 6.83 26.75 18.45
CA MET A 402 7.22 25.36 18.61
C MET A 402 8.74 25.21 18.62
N SER A 403 9.34 24.93 19.76
CA SER A 403 10.79 24.82 19.93
C SER A 403 11.26 23.36 19.89
N PHE A 404 12.20 23.09 19.00
CA PHE A 404 13.00 21.86 18.97
C PHE A 404 14.27 22.12 19.79
N ILE A 405 14.41 21.41 20.91
CA ILE A 405 15.46 21.65 21.91
C ILE A 405 16.75 20.92 21.53
N ASP A 406 17.89 21.60 21.69
CA ASP A 406 19.24 21.15 21.32
C ASP A 406 19.31 20.47 19.93
N PRO A 407 18.86 21.15 18.86
CA PRO A 407 18.69 20.53 17.54
C PRO A 407 20.01 20.34 16.78
N ALA A 408 21.13 20.86 17.30
CA ALA A 408 22.43 20.84 16.61
C ALA A 408 23.04 19.43 16.57
N GLY A 409 23.63 19.06 15.43
CA GLY A 409 24.40 17.84 15.29
C GLY A 409 23.56 16.56 15.32
N ALA A 410 22.31 16.61 14.83
CA ALA A 410 21.38 15.49 14.89
C ALA A 410 21.91 14.18 14.25
N LYS A 411 22.82 14.28 13.28
CA LYS A 411 23.47 13.13 12.60
C LYS A 411 24.98 13.14 12.70
N THR A 412 25.59 14.31 12.88
CA THR A 412 27.04 14.53 12.81
C THR A 412 27.66 14.96 14.14
N GLY A 413 26.84 15.24 15.16
CA GLY A 413 27.27 15.70 16.48
C GLY A 413 27.63 17.19 16.58
N LYS A 414 27.66 17.94 15.47
CA LYS A 414 27.94 19.40 15.46
C LYS A 414 27.02 20.14 14.50
N ALA A 415 26.69 21.40 14.80
CA ALA A 415 25.92 22.25 13.89
C ALA A 415 26.65 22.51 12.56
N LEU A 416 27.98 22.69 12.60
CA LEU A 416 28.87 22.77 11.44
C LEU A 416 29.80 21.54 11.47
N PRO A 417 29.51 20.47 10.72
CA PRO A 417 30.27 19.22 10.81
C PRO A 417 31.74 19.37 10.44
N THR A 418 32.04 20.22 9.44
CA THR A 418 33.40 20.54 8.99
C THR A 418 34.10 21.58 9.87
N GLY A 419 33.35 22.28 10.72
CA GLY A 419 33.82 23.44 11.48
C GLY A 419 33.86 24.75 10.68
N ASN A 420 33.66 24.70 9.36
CA ASN A 420 33.64 25.87 8.48
C ASN A 420 32.20 26.33 8.22
N PRO A 421 31.92 27.65 8.19
CA PRO A 421 30.62 28.16 7.74
C PRO A 421 30.34 27.89 6.25
N VAL A 422 31.39 27.86 5.42
CA VAL A 422 31.35 27.57 3.99
C VAL A 422 32.54 26.68 3.64
N ASP A 423 32.27 25.63 2.88
CA ASP A 423 33.25 24.71 2.31
C ASP A 423 33.23 24.81 0.77
N ILE A 424 34.32 24.36 0.14
CA ILE A 424 34.40 24.23 -1.32
C ILE A 424 34.23 22.75 -1.67
N LEU A 425 33.15 22.42 -2.39
CA LEU A 425 32.88 21.11 -2.93
C LEU A 425 33.52 21.00 -4.32
N GLU A 426 34.51 20.12 -4.47
CA GLU A 426 35.09 19.78 -5.77
C GLU A 426 34.32 18.60 -6.38
N LEU A 427 33.75 18.82 -7.57
CA LEU A 427 33.02 17.80 -8.32
C LEU A 427 33.95 17.01 -9.25
N GLN A 428 33.46 15.89 -9.80
CA GLN A 428 34.26 14.99 -10.63
C GLN A 428 34.76 15.64 -11.92
N ASP A 429 34.01 16.61 -12.44
CA ASP A 429 34.36 17.40 -13.64
C ASP A 429 35.34 18.55 -13.33
N GLY A 430 35.79 18.68 -12.08
CA GLY A 430 36.68 19.75 -11.61
C GLY A 430 35.96 21.05 -11.24
N THR A 431 34.63 21.12 -11.38
CA THR A 431 33.82 22.26 -10.95
C THR A 431 33.91 22.43 -9.43
N LYS A 432 34.06 23.68 -8.98
CA LYS A 432 34.08 24.03 -7.56
C LYS A 432 32.80 24.75 -7.16
N ILE A 433 32.09 24.22 -6.17
CA ILE A 433 30.84 24.77 -5.66
C ILE A 433 31.03 25.17 -4.20
N MET A 434 30.77 26.43 -3.87
CA MET A 434 30.70 26.83 -2.46
C MET A 434 29.43 26.30 -1.83
N ALA A 435 29.54 25.70 -0.65
CA ALA A 435 28.40 25.16 0.09
C ALA A 435 28.53 25.41 1.59
N SER A 436 27.42 25.74 2.25
CA SER A 436 27.34 25.63 3.71
C SER A 436 26.82 24.25 4.07
N LEU A 437 27.58 23.51 4.88
CA LEU A 437 27.24 22.18 5.36
C LEU A 437 26.77 22.30 6.81
N VAL A 438 25.47 22.19 7.05
CA VAL A 438 24.87 22.47 8.37
C VAL A 438 24.02 21.29 8.82
N ASP A 439 24.12 20.91 10.08
CA ASP A 439 23.34 19.85 10.71
C ASP A 439 22.57 20.39 11.93
N VAL A 440 21.35 20.87 11.69
CA VAL A 440 20.42 21.29 12.73
C VAL A 440 19.06 20.67 12.45
N GLY A 441 18.64 19.73 13.28
CA GLY A 441 17.45 18.89 13.08
C GLY A 441 17.64 17.82 12.01
N ASN A 442 18.08 18.19 10.81
CA ASN A 442 18.49 17.28 9.75
C ASN A 442 19.58 17.94 8.88
N PRO A 443 20.62 17.21 8.46
CA PRO A 443 21.73 17.82 7.74
C PRO A 443 21.34 18.26 6.33
N GLY A 444 21.83 19.44 5.96
CA GLY A 444 21.58 20.13 4.71
C GLY A 444 22.87 20.62 4.05
N VAL A 445 22.94 20.44 2.73
CA VAL A 445 23.93 21.02 1.83
C VAL A 445 23.29 22.24 1.18
N PHE A 446 23.69 23.44 1.59
CA PHE A 446 23.14 24.69 1.08
C PHE A 446 24.07 25.29 0.05
N ILE A 447 23.56 25.57 -1.16
CA ILE A 447 24.32 26.18 -2.25
C ILE A 447 23.58 27.36 -2.85
N SER A 448 24.29 28.32 -3.42
CA SER A 448 23.68 29.38 -4.24
C SER A 448 23.28 28.83 -5.61
N THR A 449 22.12 29.24 -6.13
CA THR A 449 21.71 28.91 -7.50
C THR A 449 22.66 29.51 -8.55
N GLU A 450 23.34 30.62 -8.23
CA GLU A 450 24.34 31.26 -9.10
C GLU A 450 25.54 30.34 -9.34
N SER A 451 25.93 29.55 -8.34
CA SER A 451 27.05 28.59 -8.43
C SER A 451 26.80 27.45 -9.42
N LEU A 452 25.56 27.27 -9.89
CA LEU A 452 25.22 26.21 -10.84
C LEU A 452 25.71 26.51 -12.27
N GLY A 453 25.98 27.78 -12.59
CA GLY A 453 26.41 28.22 -13.93
C GLY A 453 25.27 28.23 -14.97
N LEU A 454 24.01 28.29 -14.52
CA LEU A 454 22.84 28.35 -15.38
C LEU A 454 22.43 29.81 -15.63
N ALA A 455 22.19 30.20 -16.88
CA ALA A 455 21.71 31.55 -17.20
C ALA A 455 20.40 31.87 -16.46
N ASP A 456 19.42 30.95 -16.51
CA ASP A 456 18.09 31.11 -15.90
C ASP A 456 17.97 30.55 -14.47
N HIS A 457 19.08 30.54 -13.72
CA HIS A 457 19.13 30.03 -12.34
C HIS A 457 18.08 30.63 -11.39
N MET A 458 17.63 31.87 -11.62
CA MET A 458 16.58 32.55 -10.84
C MET A 458 15.15 32.03 -11.11
N SER A 459 14.97 31.35 -12.24
CA SER A 459 13.69 30.83 -12.72
C SER A 459 13.46 29.37 -12.32
N LEU A 460 14.39 28.73 -11.60
CA LEU A 460 14.26 27.33 -11.18
C LEU A 460 12.98 27.11 -10.37
N THR A 461 12.19 26.13 -10.81
CA THR A 461 10.99 25.61 -10.14
C THR A 461 11.09 24.09 -10.01
N PRO A 462 10.27 23.44 -9.17
CA PRO A 462 10.25 21.99 -9.11
C PRO A 462 10.06 21.34 -10.49
N ALA A 463 9.15 21.88 -11.32
CA ALA A 463 8.91 21.34 -12.67
C ALA A 463 10.14 21.45 -13.58
N ILE A 464 10.84 22.59 -13.55
CA ILE A 464 12.06 22.80 -14.35
C ILE A 464 13.16 21.84 -13.91
N VAL A 465 13.40 21.70 -12.62
CA VAL A 465 14.41 20.77 -12.08
C VAL A 465 14.06 19.33 -12.43
N GLU A 466 12.79 18.91 -12.28
CA GLU A 466 12.36 17.55 -12.64
C GLU A 466 12.52 17.24 -14.13
N SER A 467 12.28 18.23 -14.99
CA SER A 467 12.42 18.09 -16.45
C SER A 467 13.87 18.11 -16.96
N ASN A 468 14.87 18.34 -16.08
CA ASN A 468 16.27 18.50 -16.48
C ASN A 468 17.17 17.42 -15.84
N PRO A 469 17.40 16.28 -16.52
CA PRO A 469 18.21 15.17 -16.00
C PRO A 469 19.66 15.55 -15.70
N GLU A 470 20.28 16.41 -16.51
CA GLU A 470 21.67 16.85 -16.33
C GLU A 470 21.83 17.65 -15.04
N LEU A 471 20.91 18.59 -14.79
CA LEU A 471 20.87 19.34 -13.54
C LEU A 471 20.66 18.42 -12.34
N LYS A 472 19.75 17.45 -12.42
CA LYS A 472 19.52 16.49 -11.33
C LYS A 472 20.76 15.67 -11.02
N THR A 473 21.49 15.20 -12.04
CA THR A 473 22.76 14.50 -11.87
C THR A 473 23.79 15.38 -11.16
N LYS A 474 23.97 16.63 -11.60
CA LYS A 474 24.88 17.60 -10.98
C LYS A 474 24.50 17.90 -9.52
N LEU A 475 23.22 18.09 -9.22
CA LEU A 475 22.74 18.31 -7.85
C LEU A 475 22.95 17.06 -6.97
N GLY A 476 22.80 15.87 -7.53
CA GLY A 476 23.12 14.61 -6.89
C GLY A 476 24.60 14.49 -6.53
N GLU A 477 25.49 14.88 -7.45
CA GLU A 477 26.94 14.92 -7.22
C GLU A 477 27.33 15.91 -6.12
N ILE A 478 26.78 17.13 -6.16
CA ILE A 478 27.02 18.16 -5.13
C ILE A 478 26.57 17.64 -3.75
N ARG A 479 25.38 17.03 -3.68
CA ARG A 479 24.87 16.45 -2.44
C ARG A 479 25.80 15.36 -1.90
N ARG A 480 26.28 14.46 -2.77
CA ARG A 480 27.23 13.39 -2.40
C ARG A 480 28.56 13.95 -1.91
N ALA A 481 29.11 14.97 -2.57
CA ALA A 481 30.34 15.63 -2.15
C ALA A 481 30.17 16.27 -0.75
N GLY A 482 29.06 16.96 -0.52
CA GLY A 482 28.71 17.50 0.80
C GLY A 482 28.55 16.41 1.86
N ALA A 483 27.87 15.30 1.54
CA ALA A 483 27.72 14.16 2.45
C ALA A 483 29.07 13.60 2.91
N SER A 484 29.98 13.37 1.97
CA SER A 484 31.33 12.89 2.26
C SER A 484 32.09 13.82 3.20
N LEU A 485 32.05 15.14 2.96
CA LEU A 485 32.72 16.12 3.83
C LEU A 485 32.08 16.22 5.22
N MET A 486 30.77 15.97 5.33
CA MET A 486 30.07 15.89 6.62
C MET A 486 30.38 14.60 7.39
N GLY A 487 31.13 13.65 6.81
CA GLY A 487 31.36 12.32 7.39
C GLY A 487 30.14 11.40 7.33
N LEU A 488 29.19 11.69 6.42
CA LEU A 488 27.99 10.89 6.19
C LEU A 488 28.20 9.94 5.00
N ASP A 489 27.43 8.87 4.92
CA ASP A 489 27.44 7.98 3.76
C ASP A 489 26.90 8.72 2.52
N PRO A 490 27.72 8.93 1.46
CA PRO A 490 27.27 9.61 0.26
C PRO A 490 26.21 8.84 -0.51
N ASN A 491 26.05 7.52 -0.32
CA ASN A 491 25.04 6.75 -1.05
C ASN A 491 23.65 6.83 -0.42
N THR A 492 23.56 7.27 0.84
CA THR A 492 22.28 7.54 1.49
C THR A 492 21.64 8.78 0.88
N GLU A 493 20.51 8.63 0.18
CA GLU A 493 19.84 9.74 -0.51
C GLU A 493 18.98 10.62 0.40
N SER A 494 18.53 10.08 1.54
CA SER A 494 17.61 10.77 2.45
C SER A 494 18.29 11.86 3.27
N VAL A 495 19.61 11.74 3.44
CA VAL A 495 20.45 12.53 4.34
C VAL A 495 21.89 12.58 3.78
N PRO A 496 22.54 13.75 3.66
CA PRO A 496 21.98 15.09 3.79
C PRO A 496 21.10 15.46 2.60
N LYS A 497 20.19 16.42 2.80
CA LYS A 497 19.38 16.99 1.71
C LYS A 497 20.11 18.16 1.07
N ILE A 498 19.84 18.47 -0.20
CA ILE A 498 20.41 19.65 -0.88
C ILE A 498 19.36 20.74 -1.01
N VAL A 499 19.76 21.99 -0.77
CA VAL A 499 18.91 23.18 -0.84
C VAL A 499 19.58 24.23 -1.71
N LEU A 500 18.84 24.67 -2.71
CA LEU A 500 19.22 25.76 -3.58
C LEU A 500 18.72 27.07 -2.96
N LEU A 501 19.63 28.00 -2.72
CA LEU A 501 19.36 29.32 -2.21
C LEU A 501 19.43 30.33 -3.35
N PHE A 502 18.40 31.16 -3.48
CA PHE A 502 18.35 32.17 -4.53
C PHE A 502 19.04 33.45 -4.02
N PRO A 503 19.96 34.07 -4.80
CA PRO A 503 20.67 35.30 -4.41
C PRO A 503 19.76 36.48 -4.03
N SER A 504 18.55 36.51 -4.58
CA SER A 504 17.49 37.44 -4.17
C SER A 504 16.24 36.65 -3.81
N SER A 505 15.58 37.08 -2.74
CA SER A 505 14.28 36.56 -2.33
C SER A 505 13.20 36.78 -3.41
N GLY A 506 13.37 37.81 -4.25
CA GLY A 506 12.41 38.20 -5.30
C GLY A 506 11.10 38.77 -4.77
N SER A 507 10.96 38.89 -3.44
CA SER A 507 9.80 39.47 -2.75
C SER A 507 10.26 40.11 -1.43
N PRO A 508 9.74 41.29 -1.05
CA PRO A 508 10.03 41.89 0.24
C PRO A 508 9.45 41.10 1.43
N ASP A 509 8.52 40.17 1.19
CA ASP A 509 7.80 39.43 2.23
C ASP A 509 8.53 38.16 2.72
N VAL A 510 9.67 37.84 2.11
CA VAL A 510 10.50 36.69 2.44
C VAL A 510 11.97 37.10 2.52
N ASP A 511 12.66 36.59 3.52
CA ASP A 511 14.09 36.87 3.73
C ASP A 511 14.96 35.98 2.84
N ILE A 512 14.62 34.69 2.77
CA ILE A 512 15.36 33.70 1.99
C ILE A 512 14.39 32.96 1.07
N ARG A 513 14.66 32.94 -0.24
CA ARG A 513 13.95 32.05 -1.18
C ARG A 513 14.78 30.79 -1.39
N CYS A 514 14.13 29.62 -1.33
CA CYS A 514 14.81 28.34 -1.52
C CYS A 514 14.01 27.33 -2.36
N LEU A 515 14.73 26.33 -2.88
CA LEU A 515 14.20 25.12 -3.49
C LEU A 515 14.98 23.92 -2.95
N ALA A 516 14.29 23.00 -2.27
CA ALA A 516 14.91 21.82 -1.69
C ALA A 516 14.76 20.60 -2.61
N LEU A 517 15.73 19.70 -2.58
CA LEU A 517 15.61 18.35 -3.15
C LEU A 517 15.76 17.29 -2.05
N SER A 518 15.06 16.18 -2.22
CA SER A 518 15.08 15.01 -1.33
C SER A 518 14.91 13.75 -2.17
N MET A 519 15.71 12.71 -1.94
CA MET A 519 15.64 11.46 -2.73
C MET A 519 15.72 11.72 -4.25
N GLY A 520 16.60 12.65 -4.65
CA GLY A 520 16.75 13.06 -6.04
C GLY A 520 15.57 13.83 -6.66
N GLN A 521 14.53 14.17 -5.88
CA GLN A 521 13.34 14.88 -6.38
C GLN A 521 13.23 16.28 -5.80
N ALA A 522 12.85 17.25 -6.64
CA ALA A 522 12.54 18.61 -6.26
C ALA A 522 11.26 18.67 -5.44
N HIS A 523 11.39 19.19 -4.23
CA HIS A 523 10.28 19.25 -3.29
C HIS A 523 9.35 20.40 -3.66
N LYS A 524 8.03 20.14 -3.68
CA LYS A 524 7.00 21.17 -4.00
C LYS A 524 6.86 22.24 -2.90
N ALA A 525 7.44 21.99 -1.73
CA ALA A 525 7.57 22.92 -0.60
C ALA A 525 8.99 22.81 0.01
N VAL A 526 9.21 23.20 1.25
CA VAL A 526 10.43 22.86 2.00
C VAL A 526 10.10 21.84 3.11
N PRO A 527 10.85 20.73 3.24
CA PRO A 527 10.70 19.84 4.40
C PRO A 527 10.95 20.61 5.70
N LEU A 528 10.09 20.43 6.70
CA LEU A 528 10.13 21.25 7.92
C LEU A 528 11.47 21.18 8.66
N THR A 529 12.05 19.99 8.81
CA THR A 529 13.36 19.81 9.45
C THR A 529 14.47 20.54 8.70
N LEU A 530 14.34 20.66 7.38
CA LEU A 530 15.28 21.39 6.54
C LEU A 530 15.05 22.90 6.59
N ALA A 531 13.80 23.35 6.78
CA ALA A 531 13.49 24.76 7.05
C ALA A 531 14.07 25.21 8.39
N LEU A 532 13.94 24.38 9.45
CA LEU A 532 14.60 24.61 10.74
C LEU A 532 16.13 24.70 10.58
N CYS A 533 16.71 23.77 9.80
CA CYS A 533 18.13 23.78 9.49
C CYS A 533 18.56 25.06 8.76
N LEU A 534 17.81 25.49 7.74
CA LEU A 534 18.08 26.72 6.98
C LEU A 534 17.92 27.97 7.85
N GLY A 535 16.89 28.05 8.68
CA GLY A 535 16.69 29.14 9.63
C GLY A 535 17.85 29.24 10.62
N ALA A 536 18.28 28.11 11.18
CA ALA A 536 19.45 28.06 12.04
C ALA A 536 20.74 28.45 11.30
N ALA A 537 20.95 27.92 10.09
CA ALA A 537 22.08 28.27 9.24
C ALA A 537 22.16 29.78 8.99
N SER A 538 21.02 30.43 8.76
CA SER A 538 20.96 31.88 8.54
C SER A 538 21.43 32.70 9.75
N GLN A 539 21.37 32.14 10.96
CA GLN A 539 21.86 32.79 12.19
C GLN A 539 23.32 32.43 12.50
N LEU A 540 23.92 31.48 11.79
CA LEU A 540 25.33 31.14 11.91
C LEU A 540 26.15 32.06 11.01
N LYS A 541 26.94 32.94 11.64
CA LYS A 541 27.72 33.97 10.95
C LYS A 541 28.63 33.37 9.88
N GLY A 542 28.56 33.93 8.67
CA GLY A 542 29.42 33.60 7.54
C GLY A 542 28.97 32.39 6.72
N THR A 543 27.82 31.78 7.02
CA THR A 543 27.20 30.81 6.10
C THR A 543 26.56 31.53 4.91
N LEU A 544 26.33 30.80 3.81
CA LEU A 544 25.63 31.34 2.64
C LEU A 544 24.23 31.86 2.99
N ALA A 545 23.53 31.21 3.93
CA ALA A 545 22.22 31.64 4.39
C ALA A 545 22.28 32.92 5.24
N SER A 546 23.34 33.09 6.04
CA SER A 546 23.57 34.31 6.83
C SER A 546 23.80 35.52 5.91
N ASP A 547 24.50 35.33 4.79
CA ASP A 547 24.77 36.41 3.84
C ASP A 547 23.48 36.91 3.16
N LEU A 548 22.52 36.03 2.89
CA LEU A 548 21.22 36.40 2.29
C LEU A 548 20.37 37.29 3.19
N ILE A 549 20.55 37.22 4.50
CA ILE A 549 19.87 38.11 5.46
C ILE A 549 20.75 39.30 5.90
N GLY A 550 21.83 39.58 5.15
CA GLY A 550 22.73 40.70 5.38
C GLY A 550 23.68 40.52 6.58
N GLY A 551 23.89 39.28 7.03
CA GLY A 551 24.72 38.96 8.19
C GLY A 551 24.17 39.46 9.53
N GLN A 552 22.89 39.86 9.55
CA GLN A 552 22.20 40.31 10.75
C GLN A 552 21.52 39.14 11.44
N SER A 553 21.56 39.12 12.78
CA SER A 553 20.73 38.20 13.53
C SER A 553 19.28 38.69 13.51
N LYS A 554 18.34 37.79 13.24
CA LYS A 554 16.91 38.06 13.25
C LYS A 554 16.24 37.06 14.17
N GLU A 555 15.29 37.54 14.98
CA GLU A 555 14.48 36.67 15.84
C GLU A 555 13.68 35.66 15.02
N THR A 556 13.17 36.09 13.86
CA THR A 556 12.42 35.27 12.92
C THR A 556 12.93 35.51 11.49
N VAL A 557 13.10 34.43 10.74
CA VAL A 557 13.48 34.43 9.33
C VAL A 557 12.36 33.79 8.51
N SER A 558 11.84 34.54 7.54
CA SER A 558 10.80 34.10 6.61
C SER A 558 11.43 33.42 5.40
N ILE A 559 11.18 32.11 5.25
CA ILE A 559 11.72 31.29 4.17
C ILE A 559 10.63 31.05 3.12
N GLY A 560 10.80 31.64 1.93
CA GLY A 560 9.97 31.38 0.76
C GLY A 560 10.35 30.08 0.06
N HIS A 561 9.38 29.22 -0.18
CA HIS A 561 9.51 27.95 -0.92
C HIS A 561 8.42 27.86 -2.01
N PRO A 562 8.41 26.86 -2.90
CA PRO A 562 7.54 26.87 -4.09
C PRO A 562 6.02 26.86 -3.83
N SER A 563 5.59 26.70 -2.57
CA SER A 563 4.17 26.64 -2.18
C SER A 563 3.77 27.76 -1.19
N GLY A 564 4.65 28.72 -0.89
CA GLY A 564 4.40 29.78 0.10
C GLY A 564 5.62 30.08 0.95
N LYS A 565 5.44 30.61 2.17
CA LYS A 565 6.54 30.86 3.11
C LYS A 565 6.38 30.15 4.45
N VAL A 566 7.49 30.00 5.16
CA VAL A 566 7.56 29.47 6.53
C VAL A 566 8.47 30.33 7.40
N ASP A 567 7.96 30.74 8.56
CA ASP A 567 8.72 31.51 9.53
C ASP A 567 9.44 30.60 10.53
N ILE A 568 10.74 30.81 10.68
CA ILE A 568 11.63 30.06 11.56
C ILE A 568 12.32 31.01 12.52
N GLY A 569 12.23 30.72 13.81
CA GLY A 569 13.05 31.37 14.83
C GLY A 569 14.23 30.50 15.21
N THR A 570 15.30 31.10 15.73
CA THR A 570 16.44 30.36 16.30
C THR A 570 16.91 31.07 17.55
N VAL A 571 17.02 30.34 18.66
CA VAL A 571 17.58 30.86 19.91
C VAL A 571 19.01 30.37 20.03
N ILE A 572 19.94 31.32 20.02
CA ILE A 572 21.37 31.08 20.24
C ILE A 572 21.75 31.71 21.58
N ARG A 573 22.36 30.93 22.47
CA ARG A 573 22.93 31.41 23.74
C ARG A 573 24.37 30.93 23.84
N ASP A 574 25.27 31.84 24.21
CA ASP A 574 26.71 31.56 24.33
C ASP A 574 27.32 30.88 23.09
N GLY A 575 26.83 31.24 21.90
CA GLY A 575 27.27 30.66 20.63
C GLY A 575 26.74 29.25 20.34
N LYS A 576 25.94 28.65 21.22
CA LYS A 576 25.26 27.37 21.01
C LYS A 576 23.81 27.59 20.59
N ILE A 577 23.35 26.82 19.61
CA ILE A 577 21.93 26.76 19.24
C ILE A 577 21.18 26.03 20.35
N GLU A 578 20.43 26.78 21.17
CA GLU A 578 19.61 26.23 22.25
C GLU A 578 18.32 25.62 21.69
N SER A 579 17.69 26.31 20.75
CA SER A 579 16.51 25.79 20.06
C SER A 579 16.33 26.35 18.65
N ALA A 580 15.73 25.55 17.79
CA ALA A 580 15.19 25.98 16.51
C ALA A 580 13.66 25.98 16.62
N GLN A 581 13.03 27.07 16.21
CA GLN A 581 11.64 27.37 16.49
C GLN A 581 10.83 27.42 15.21
N LEU A 582 9.68 26.77 15.21
CA LEU A 582 8.68 26.88 14.16
C LEU A 582 7.53 27.76 14.67
N LEU A 583 7.22 28.82 13.93
CA LEU A 583 6.10 29.70 14.26
C LEU A 583 4.84 29.24 13.53
N ARG A 584 3.76 29.00 14.28
CA ARG A 584 2.47 28.53 13.75
C ARG A 584 1.31 29.24 14.46
N THR A 585 0.11 28.93 14.02
CA THR A 585 -1.12 29.25 14.75
C THR A 585 -1.93 27.98 14.93
N ALA A 586 -2.73 27.91 16.00
CA ALA A 586 -3.64 26.81 16.27
C ALA A 586 -5.05 27.35 16.54
N ARG A 587 -6.08 26.52 16.37
CA ARG A 587 -7.46 26.88 16.72
C ARG A 587 -8.30 25.63 16.92
N VAL A 588 -8.97 25.52 18.06
CA VAL A 588 -10.02 24.52 18.23
C VAL A 588 -11.26 24.96 17.46
N LEU A 589 -11.77 24.08 16.60
CA LEU A 589 -12.92 24.36 15.73
C LEU A 589 -14.21 23.79 16.31
N MET A 590 -14.14 22.59 16.89
CA MET A 590 -15.26 21.89 17.52
C MET A 590 -14.76 21.03 18.68
N LYS A 591 -15.53 20.93 19.76
CA LYS A 591 -15.34 19.96 20.85
C LYS A 591 -16.63 19.17 21.02
N GLY A 592 -16.54 17.86 21.19
CA GLY A 592 -17.71 17.00 21.39
C GLY A 592 -17.32 15.53 21.32
N ASP A 593 -18.27 14.70 20.90
CA ASP A 593 -18.03 13.27 20.68
C ASP A 593 -17.88 12.99 19.20
N SER A 594 -16.83 12.24 18.84
CA SER A 594 -16.70 11.65 17.52
C SER A 594 -17.39 10.30 17.52
N TYR A 595 -18.30 10.11 16.58
CA TYR A 595 -19.03 8.86 16.39
C TYR A 595 -18.28 8.03 15.36
N SER A 596 -17.71 6.92 15.82
CA SER A 596 -17.10 5.92 14.96
C SER A 596 -18.10 4.80 14.73
N LEU A 597 -18.32 4.43 13.48
CA LEU A 597 -19.01 3.19 13.18
C LEU A 597 -18.04 2.08 13.56
N THR A 598 -18.35 1.37 14.66
CA THR A 598 -17.82 0.02 14.84
C THR A 598 -18.48 -0.79 13.73
N PHE A 599 -17.79 -0.96 12.61
CA PHE A 599 -18.23 -1.90 11.60
C PHE A 599 -18.31 -3.26 12.31
N LEU A 600 -19.53 -3.72 12.62
CA LEU A 600 -19.77 -5.15 12.67
C LEU A 600 -19.28 -5.65 11.31
N SER A 601 -18.29 -6.54 11.31
CA SER A 601 -17.75 -7.13 10.09
C SER A 601 -18.86 -7.91 9.39
N THR A 602 -19.62 -7.18 8.60
CA THR A 602 -20.51 -7.64 7.56
C THR A 602 -20.01 -6.89 6.34
N ASP A 603 -19.43 -7.64 5.41
CA ASP A 603 -18.80 -7.21 4.16
C ASP A 603 -17.32 -6.75 4.21
N ASP A 604 -16.45 -7.49 4.90
CA ASP A 604 -15.01 -7.49 4.57
C ASP A 604 -14.73 -7.99 3.13
N HIS A 605 -15.71 -8.62 2.47
CA HIS A 605 -15.62 -8.99 1.06
C HIS A 605 -15.56 -7.81 0.09
N LYS A 606 -16.03 -6.61 0.48
CA LYS A 606 -15.97 -5.42 -0.39
C LYS A 606 -14.81 -4.48 -0.06
N LEU A 607 -14.39 -4.38 1.20
CA LEU A 607 -13.20 -3.59 1.59
C LEU A 607 -11.88 -4.29 1.26
N SER A 608 -11.83 -5.63 1.35
CA SER A 608 -10.63 -6.40 0.97
C SER A 608 -10.34 -6.35 -0.54
N GLN A 609 -11.38 -6.19 -1.38
CA GLN A 609 -11.17 -5.97 -2.82
C GLN A 609 -10.54 -4.60 -3.12
N SER A 610 -10.77 -3.55 -2.31
CA SER A 610 -10.13 -2.24 -2.54
C SER A 610 -8.73 -2.13 -1.95
N CYS A 611 -8.43 -2.80 -0.83
CA CYS A 611 -7.08 -2.83 -0.25
C CYS A 611 -6.14 -3.82 -0.96
N ALA A 612 -6.64 -4.95 -1.46
CA ALA A 612 -5.81 -5.87 -2.24
C ALA A 612 -5.34 -5.28 -3.58
N MET A 613 -6.00 -4.24 -4.10
CA MET A 613 -5.57 -3.54 -5.32
C MET A 613 -4.37 -2.62 -5.13
N ALA A 614 -3.95 -2.30 -3.91
CA ALA A 614 -2.83 -1.38 -3.67
C ALA A 614 -1.45 -2.05 -3.83
N ASP A 615 -1.36 -3.38 -3.65
CA ASP A 615 -0.09 -4.16 -3.72
C ASP A 615 0.01 -5.05 -4.97
N LEU A 616 -0.93 -4.92 -5.91
CA LEU A 616 -0.89 -5.65 -7.16
C LEU A 616 0.17 -5.03 -8.09
N LYS A 617 1.39 -5.59 -8.04
CA LYS A 617 2.43 -5.30 -9.05
C LYS A 617 1.86 -5.59 -10.43
N HIS A 618 1.74 -4.55 -11.25
CA HIS A 618 1.29 -4.71 -12.61
C HIS A 618 2.40 -5.39 -13.45
N PRO A 619 2.06 -6.26 -14.40
CA PRO A 619 3.05 -7.00 -15.18
C PRO A 619 3.53 -6.23 -16.41
N TYR A 620 3.46 -4.90 -16.37
CA TYR A 620 3.87 -4.02 -17.48
C TYR A 620 5.23 -3.40 -17.15
N PHE A 621 6.09 -3.23 -18.14
CA PHE A 621 7.41 -2.67 -17.89
C PHE A 621 7.37 -1.13 -17.89
N PRO A 622 8.06 -0.44 -16.96
CA PRO A 622 8.83 -1.00 -15.85
C PRO A 622 7.93 -1.56 -14.75
N VAL A 623 8.25 -2.77 -14.26
CA VAL A 623 7.42 -3.56 -13.32
C VAL A 623 7.32 -2.90 -11.94
N ASP A 624 8.22 -1.95 -11.69
CA ASP A 624 8.29 -1.15 -10.46
C ASP A 624 7.53 0.18 -10.59
N ALA A 625 6.93 0.47 -11.75
CA ALA A 625 6.06 1.62 -11.89
C ALA A 625 4.82 1.46 -11.00
N VAL A 626 4.42 2.56 -10.39
CA VAL A 626 3.15 2.61 -9.67
C VAL A 626 2.11 3.02 -10.71
N ILE A 627 1.29 2.07 -11.19
CA ILE A 627 0.11 2.36 -12.02
C ILE A 627 -1.10 2.52 -11.08
N PRO A 628 -1.55 3.77 -10.82
CA PRO A 628 -2.64 3.99 -9.87
C PRO A 628 -3.95 3.40 -10.40
N GLY A 629 -4.57 2.50 -9.64
CA GLY A 629 -5.83 1.84 -10.04
C GLY A 629 -5.65 0.66 -11.00
N TYR A 630 -4.47 0.05 -11.03
CA TYR A 630 -4.28 -1.21 -11.74
C TYR A 630 -5.17 -2.31 -11.15
N LEU A 631 -6.19 -2.74 -11.91
CA LEU A 631 -6.89 -3.99 -11.67
C LEU A 631 -6.26 -5.08 -12.54
N PRO A 632 -5.73 -6.18 -11.95
CA PRO A 632 -5.33 -7.34 -12.73
C PRO A 632 -6.57 -7.89 -13.44
N ASN A 633 -6.44 -8.09 -14.75
CA ASN A 633 -7.45 -8.78 -15.49
C ASN A 633 -7.38 -10.27 -15.13
N ASN A 634 -8.18 -10.67 -14.14
CA ASN A 634 -8.25 -12.05 -13.66
C ASN A 634 -9.11 -12.93 -14.57
N THR A 635 -9.71 -12.35 -15.61
CA THR A 635 -10.48 -13.09 -16.61
C THR A 635 -9.51 -13.99 -17.38
N PRO A 636 -9.70 -15.31 -17.38
CA PRO A 636 -8.88 -16.21 -18.17
C PRO A 636 -8.80 -15.75 -19.62
N VAL A 637 -7.61 -15.83 -20.22
CA VAL A 637 -7.39 -15.42 -21.62
C VAL A 637 -8.35 -16.12 -22.57
N ALA A 638 -8.68 -17.38 -22.28
CA ALA A 638 -9.68 -18.13 -23.02
C ALA A 638 -11.07 -17.47 -22.98
N GLU A 639 -11.51 -16.99 -21.82
CA GLU A 639 -12.80 -16.32 -21.67
C GLU A 639 -12.82 -14.94 -22.34
N LEU A 640 -11.71 -14.19 -22.31
CA LEU A 640 -11.60 -12.93 -23.05
C LEU A 640 -11.64 -13.16 -24.56
N ILE A 641 -10.91 -14.15 -25.07
CA ILE A 641 -10.91 -14.51 -26.49
C ILE A 641 -12.28 -15.04 -26.92
N VAL A 642 -12.96 -15.83 -26.08
CA VAL A 642 -14.31 -16.33 -26.35
C VAL A 642 -15.32 -15.19 -26.35
N THR A 643 -15.25 -14.27 -25.39
CA THR A 643 -16.18 -13.13 -25.28
C THR A 643 -15.96 -12.15 -26.44
N PHE A 644 -14.71 -11.79 -26.73
CA PHE A 644 -14.36 -10.98 -27.88
C PHE A 644 -14.78 -11.65 -29.18
N GLY A 645 -14.45 -12.94 -29.36
CA GLY A 645 -14.85 -13.74 -30.51
C GLY A 645 -16.37 -13.80 -30.69
N ALA A 646 -17.13 -13.98 -29.61
CA ALA A 646 -18.60 -14.00 -29.65
C ALA A 646 -19.19 -12.65 -30.09
N ILE A 647 -18.66 -11.54 -29.58
CA ILE A 647 -19.10 -10.19 -29.97
C ILE A 647 -18.75 -9.91 -31.44
N VAL A 648 -17.52 -10.25 -31.87
CA VAL A 648 -17.07 -10.11 -33.27
C VAL A 648 -17.95 -10.95 -34.20
N CYS A 649 -18.21 -12.21 -33.85
CA CYS A 649 -19.09 -13.09 -34.60
C CYS A 649 -20.53 -12.58 -34.66
N ALA A 650 -21.05 -11.98 -33.58
CA ALA A 650 -22.38 -11.38 -33.57
C ALA A 650 -22.49 -10.16 -34.50
N VAL A 651 -21.50 -9.26 -34.47
CA VAL A 651 -21.46 -8.06 -35.32
C VAL A 651 -21.30 -8.44 -36.80
N ILE A 652 -20.35 -9.33 -37.12
CA ILE A 652 -20.14 -9.83 -38.48
C ILE A 652 -21.38 -10.59 -38.97
N GLY A 653 -21.91 -11.48 -38.14
CA GLY A 653 -23.09 -12.29 -38.45
C GLY A 653 -24.32 -11.45 -38.73
N PHE A 654 -24.55 -10.40 -37.95
CA PHE A 654 -25.65 -9.46 -38.17
C PHE A 654 -25.49 -8.67 -39.47
N SER A 655 -24.29 -8.16 -39.77
CA SER A 655 -24.01 -7.44 -41.02
C SER A 655 -24.20 -8.35 -42.24
N LEU A 656 -23.65 -9.57 -42.21
CA LEU A 656 -23.84 -10.55 -43.27
C LEU A 656 -25.32 -10.93 -43.44
N TRP A 657 -26.04 -11.14 -42.34
CA TRP A 657 -27.48 -11.42 -42.38
C TRP A 657 -28.27 -10.30 -43.07
N GLN A 658 -27.95 -9.02 -42.78
CA GLN A 658 -28.59 -7.90 -43.47
C GLN A 658 -28.29 -7.88 -44.97
N THR A 659 -27.07 -8.19 -45.40
CA THR A 659 -26.71 -8.27 -46.83
C THR A 659 -27.42 -9.39 -47.59
N THR A 660 -27.96 -10.39 -46.88
CA THR A 660 -28.80 -11.45 -47.50
C THR A 660 -30.28 -11.07 -47.60
N ARG A 661 -30.71 -10.02 -46.89
CA ARG A 661 -32.11 -9.55 -46.83
C ARG A 661 -32.40 -8.35 -47.74
N THR A 662 -31.39 -7.85 -48.45
CA THR A 662 -31.55 -6.74 -49.40
C THR A 662 -32.31 -7.19 -50.66
N ALA A 663 -33.15 -6.30 -51.20
CA ALA A 663 -33.97 -6.57 -52.38
C ALA A 663 -33.18 -6.87 -53.68
N LYS A 664 -31.88 -6.54 -53.72
CA LYS A 664 -30.97 -6.84 -54.83
C LYS A 664 -29.84 -7.77 -54.37
N PRO A 665 -29.35 -8.69 -55.22
CA PRO A 665 -28.23 -9.56 -54.88
C PRO A 665 -26.92 -8.77 -54.77
N VAL A 666 -26.33 -8.77 -53.57
CA VAL A 666 -25.05 -8.10 -53.26
C VAL A 666 -23.87 -9.00 -53.67
N ARG A 667 -22.83 -8.43 -54.29
CA ARG A 667 -21.64 -9.18 -54.71
C ARG A 667 -20.91 -9.75 -53.49
N THR A 668 -20.17 -10.84 -53.66
CA THR A 668 -19.41 -11.47 -52.57
C THR A 668 -18.40 -10.50 -51.93
N ILE A 669 -17.73 -9.68 -52.75
CA ILE A 669 -16.79 -8.66 -52.25
C ILE A 669 -17.49 -7.57 -51.43
N ASP A 670 -18.72 -7.20 -51.81
CA ASP A 670 -19.52 -6.19 -51.11
C ASP A 670 -20.07 -6.71 -49.79
N LYS A 671 -20.42 -8.00 -49.70
CA LYS A 671 -20.80 -8.68 -48.44
C LYS A 671 -19.64 -8.71 -47.46
N PHE A 672 -18.44 -9.03 -47.97
CA PHE A 672 -17.23 -9.01 -47.17
C PHE A 672 -16.89 -7.60 -46.69
N ALA A 673 -17.00 -6.59 -47.55
CA ALA A 673 -16.80 -5.19 -47.20
C ALA A 673 -17.80 -4.71 -46.12
N ALA A 674 -19.08 -5.09 -46.23
CA ALA A 674 -20.10 -4.73 -45.24
C ALA A 674 -19.83 -5.34 -43.87
N ALA A 675 -19.36 -6.59 -43.81
CA ALA A 675 -18.94 -7.23 -42.56
C ALA A 675 -17.72 -6.53 -41.94
N TRP A 676 -16.75 -6.17 -42.78
CA TRP A 676 -15.53 -5.49 -42.36
C TRP A 676 -15.80 -4.12 -41.75
N PHE A 677 -16.56 -3.25 -42.44
CA PHE A 677 -16.86 -1.91 -41.93
C PHE A 677 -17.80 -1.90 -40.72
N ALA A 678 -18.62 -2.94 -40.53
CA ALA A 678 -19.41 -3.09 -39.31
C ALA A 678 -18.53 -3.37 -38.08
N LEU A 679 -17.45 -4.14 -38.27
CA LEU A 679 -16.46 -4.44 -37.22
C LEU A 679 -15.65 -3.19 -36.83
N CYS A 680 -15.30 -2.34 -37.81
CA CYS A 680 -14.57 -1.09 -37.60
C CYS A 680 -15.31 -0.03 -36.75
N ASN A 681 -16.55 -0.24 -36.30
CA ASN A 681 -17.30 0.75 -35.51
C ASN A 681 -16.99 0.72 -34.00
N VAL A 682 -16.12 -0.17 -33.52
CA VAL A 682 -15.94 -0.43 -32.08
C VAL A 682 -14.54 0.01 -31.62
N GLU A 683 -14.37 1.29 -31.25
CA GLU A 683 -13.27 1.85 -30.42
C GLU A 683 -13.42 3.38 -30.26
N THR A 684 -13.00 4.05 -29.18
CA THR A 684 -13.43 5.44 -28.87
C THR A 684 -13.12 6.54 -29.91
N ILE A 685 -11.90 6.59 -30.49
CA ILE A 685 -11.55 7.54 -31.57
C ILE A 685 -12.19 7.09 -32.89
N THR A 686 -12.24 5.78 -33.09
CA THR A 686 -12.90 5.07 -34.18
C THR A 686 -14.40 5.36 -34.19
N CYS A 687 -15.07 5.43 -33.04
CA CYS A 687 -16.51 5.63 -32.87
C CYS A 687 -16.97 7.04 -33.24
N LEU A 688 -16.14 8.07 -33.02
CA LEU A 688 -16.53 9.47 -33.22
C LEU A 688 -16.29 9.96 -34.65
N ALA A 689 -15.28 9.43 -35.36
CA ALA A 689 -14.94 9.86 -36.71
C ALA A 689 -15.04 8.74 -37.76
N TRP A 690 -14.40 7.58 -37.51
CA TRP A 690 -14.44 6.45 -38.47
C TRP A 690 -15.75 5.68 -38.44
N GLY A 691 -16.50 5.74 -37.35
CA GLY A 691 -17.72 5.01 -37.14
C GLY A 691 -18.83 5.51 -38.04
N PRO A 692 -19.12 6.82 -38.05
CA PRO A 692 -20.07 7.42 -38.99
C PRO A 692 -19.69 7.17 -40.45
N LEU A 693 -18.40 7.24 -40.81
CA LEU A 693 -17.93 7.00 -42.17
C LEU A 693 -18.02 5.51 -42.57
N SER A 694 -17.70 4.59 -41.66
CA SER A 694 -17.81 3.14 -41.88
C SER A 694 -19.27 2.73 -41.99
N PHE A 695 -20.15 3.27 -41.14
CA PHE A 695 -21.60 3.09 -41.27
C PHE A 695 -22.13 3.65 -42.59
N LEU A 696 -21.67 4.83 -43.00
CA LEU A 696 -22.04 5.42 -44.29
C LEU A 696 -21.54 4.57 -45.47
N ALA A 697 -20.37 3.95 -45.37
CA ALA A 697 -19.87 2.99 -46.36
C ALA A 697 -20.77 1.75 -46.43
N VAL A 698 -21.20 1.19 -45.28
CA VAL A 698 -22.15 0.07 -45.22
C VAL A 698 -23.49 0.44 -45.84
N VAL A 699 -24.08 1.59 -45.46
CA VAL A 699 -25.33 2.09 -46.07
C VAL A 699 -25.16 2.31 -47.57
N GLY A 700 -24.01 2.83 -47.99
CA GLY A 700 -23.69 3.01 -49.40
C GLY A 700 -23.56 1.70 -50.17
N ILE A 701 -23.00 0.65 -49.56
CA ILE A 701 -22.98 -0.70 -50.14
C ILE A 701 -24.41 -1.24 -50.26
N LEU A 702 -25.20 -1.19 -49.17
CA LEU A 702 -26.56 -1.73 -49.14
C LEU A 702 -27.54 -1.00 -50.08
N ARG A 703 -27.31 0.30 -50.33
CA ARG A 703 -28.12 1.13 -51.24
C ARG A 703 -27.56 1.25 -52.65
N ASP A 704 -26.46 0.56 -52.94
CA ASP A 704 -25.75 0.64 -54.22
C ASP A 704 -25.35 2.09 -54.62
N TRP A 705 -24.90 2.85 -53.63
CA TRP A 705 -24.50 4.24 -53.79
C TRP A 705 -23.07 4.34 -54.32
N HIS A 706 -22.89 4.89 -55.52
CA HIS A 706 -21.60 4.99 -56.20
C HIS A 706 -20.52 5.77 -55.42
N SER A 707 -20.91 6.79 -54.63
CA SER A 707 -19.95 7.54 -53.81
C SER A 707 -19.41 6.75 -52.61
N ARG A 708 -19.90 5.53 -52.37
CA ARG A 708 -19.35 4.61 -51.35
C ARG A 708 -17.85 4.40 -51.53
N HIS A 709 -17.36 4.37 -52.76
CA HIS A 709 -15.94 4.14 -53.05
C HIS A 709 -15.04 5.27 -52.53
N VAL A 710 -15.55 6.52 -52.51
CA VAL A 710 -14.82 7.66 -51.91
C VAL A 710 -14.73 7.49 -50.39
N VAL A 711 -15.84 7.14 -49.76
CA VAL A 711 -15.89 6.90 -48.31
C VAL A 711 -15.02 5.70 -47.92
N GLN A 712 -15.05 4.62 -48.71
CA GLN A 712 -14.21 3.44 -48.53
C GLN A 712 -12.72 3.77 -48.65
N VAL A 713 -12.31 4.57 -49.63
CA VAL A 713 -10.91 5.02 -49.78
C VAL A 713 -10.44 5.80 -48.56
N ILE A 714 -11.25 6.73 -48.06
CA ILE A 714 -10.92 7.54 -46.87
C ILE A 714 -10.74 6.65 -45.64
N VAL A 715 -11.71 5.76 -45.37
CA VAL A 715 -11.68 4.89 -44.19
C VAL A 715 -10.55 3.86 -44.29
N CYS A 716 -10.32 3.27 -45.47
CA CYS A 716 -9.26 2.27 -45.65
C CYS A 716 -7.87 2.89 -45.53
N THR A 717 -7.66 4.09 -46.09
CA THR A 717 -6.37 4.81 -45.98
C THR A 717 -6.07 5.14 -44.51
N ALA A 718 -7.07 5.62 -43.78
CA ALA A 718 -6.93 5.97 -42.38
C ALA A 718 -6.64 4.72 -41.51
N HIS A 719 -7.25 3.58 -41.82
CA HIS A 719 -6.95 2.29 -41.18
C HIS A 719 -5.52 1.81 -41.44
N VAL A 720 -5.08 1.81 -42.70
CA VAL A 720 -3.71 1.40 -43.07
C VAL A 720 -2.69 2.29 -42.38
N TYR A 721 -2.94 3.60 -42.32
CA TYR A 721 -2.11 4.54 -41.57
C TYR A 721 -2.05 4.19 -40.07
N GLY A 722 -3.19 3.92 -39.43
CA GLY A 722 -3.25 3.55 -38.01
C GLY A 722 -2.46 2.28 -37.69
N VAL A 723 -2.62 1.23 -38.51
CA VAL A 723 -1.90 -0.04 -38.32
C VAL A 723 -0.41 0.10 -38.61
N ALA A 724 -0.04 0.91 -39.62
CA ALA A 724 1.36 1.22 -39.89
C ALA A 724 1.98 1.92 -38.69
N LEU A 725 1.31 2.92 -38.11
CA LEU A 725 1.78 3.64 -36.93
C LEU A 725 1.88 2.70 -35.71
N TYR A 726 0.92 1.82 -35.49
CA TYR A 726 0.95 0.80 -34.43
C TYR A 726 2.23 -0.06 -34.49
N TYR A 727 2.55 -0.65 -35.65
CA TYR A 727 3.74 -1.48 -35.80
C TYR A 727 5.05 -0.67 -35.85
N LEU A 728 5.06 0.49 -36.52
CA LEU A 728 6.24 1.34 -36.66
C LEU A 728 6.66 1.94 -35.32
N THR A 729 5.71 2.37 -34.48
CA THR A 729 6.04 2.95 -33.17
C THR A 729 6.67 1.90 -32.26
N ASN A 730 6.12 0.68 -32.18
CA ASN A 730 6.73 -0.40 -31.40
C ASN A 730 8.10 -0.84 -31.96
N TRP A 731 8.24 -0.90 -33.29
CA TRP A 731 9.53 -1.18 -33.93
C TRP A 731 10.56 -0.09 -33.60
N ASN A 732 10.19 1.18 -33.70
CA ASN A 732 11.10 2.30 -33.47
C ASN A 732 11.54 2.36 -32.01
N GLU A 733 10.61 2.22 -31.08
CA GLU A 733 10.91 2.19 -29.64
C GLU A 733 11.81 1.02 -29.25
N SER A 734 11.55 -0.20 -29.76
CA SER A 734 12.41 -1.36 -29.50
C SER A 734 13.82 -1.19 -30.08
N ARG A 735 13.97 -0.54 -31.24
CA ARG A 735 15.28 -0.25 -31.86
C ARG A 735 16.06 0.86 -31.16
N VAL A 736 15.39 1.92 -30.70
CA VAL A 736 16.05 3.14 -30.18
C VAL A 736 16.24 3.07 -28.67
N HIS A 737 15.27 2.51 -27.93
CA HIS A 737 15.25 2.52 -26.46
C HIS A 737 15.48 1.12 -25.86
N GLY A 738 15.54 0.07 -26.68
CA GLY A 738 15.73 -1.31 -26.23
C GLY A 738 14.53 -1.91 -25.50
N VAL A 739 13.38 -1.23 -25.52
CA VAL A 739 12.15 -1.64 -24.82
C VAL A 739 11.14 -2.19 -25.83
N ALA A 740 10.71 -3.43 -25.62
CA ALA A 740 9.60 -4.03 -26.37
C ALA A 740 8.30 -3.89 -25.57
N TYR A 741 7.29 -3.21 -26.12
CA TYR A 741 5.98 -3.07 -25.47
C TYR A 741 5.06 -4.29 -25.68
N SER A 742 5.55 -5.30 -26.42
CA SER A 742 4.89 -6.59 -26.61
C SER A 742 5.60 -7.67 -25.80
N ARG A 743 4.84 -8.55 -25.14
CA ARG A 743 5.46 -9.69 -24.44
C ARG A 743 6.07 -10.69 -25.43
N PRO A 744 7.22 -11.31 -25.11
CA PRO A 744 8.01 -12.07 -26.06
C PRO A 744 7.50 -13.50 -26.32
N GLU A 745 6.54 -14.01 -25.55
CA GLU A 745 6.05 -15.38 -25.72
C GLU A 745 5.35 -15.52 -27.08
N THR A 746 5.59 -16.66 -27.74
CA THR A 746 5.15 -16.93 -29.12
C THR A 746 3.65 -16.67 -29.35
N LEU A 747 2.81 -17.03 -28.38
CA LEU A 747 1.37 -16.83 -28.47
C LEU A 747 0.98 -15.34 -28.41
N TYR A 748 1.64 -14.55 -27.55
CA TYR A 748 1.34 -13.13 -27.43
C TYR A 748 1.93 -12.31 -28.56
N PHE A 749 3.15 -12.62 -29.01
CA PHE A 749 3.78 -11.88 -30.09
C PHE A 749 3.21 -12.28 -31.47
N TRP A 750 3.25 -13.56 -31.82
CA TRP A 750 2.90 -13.98 -33.17
C TRP A 750 1.40 -14.16 -33.39
N VAL A 751 0.66 -14.67 -32.40
CA VAL A 751 -0.79 -14.93 -32.57
C VAL A 751 -1.60 -13.68 -32.25
N TYR A 752 -1.36 -13.06 -31.10
CA TYR A 752 -2.11 -11.87 -30.69
C TYR A 752 -1.60 -10.58 -31.34
N TYR A 753 -0.34 -10.21 -31.10
CA TYR A 753 0.21 -8.92 -31.54
C TYR A 753 0.35 -8.83 -33.06
N VAL A 754 0.87 -9.86 -33.74
CA VAL A 754 0.95 -9.91 -35.20
C VAL A 754 -0.35 -10.46 -35.81
N GLY A 755 -0.79 -11.65 -35.39
CA GLY A 755 -1.87 -12.38 -36.04
C GLY A 755 -3.22 -11.67 -36.01
N PHE A 756 -3.70 -11.22 -34.84
CA PHE A 756 -5.00 -10.53 -34.74
C PHE A 756 -4.97 -9.10 -35.29
N ASN A 757 -3.80 -8.47 -35.37
CA ASN A 757 -3.66 -7.15 -35.99
C ASN A 757 -3.45 -7.21 -37.52
N LEU A 758 -3.02 -8.35 -38.09
CA LEU A 758 -2.75 -8.51 -39.52
C LEU A 758 -3.98 -8.26 -40.43
N PRO A 759 -5.20 -8.74 -40.11
CA PRO A 759 -6.39 -8.44 -40.92
C PRO A 759 -6.63 -6.94 -41.12
N TRP A 760 -6.27 -6.11 -40.12
CA TRP A 760 -6.43 -4.66 -40.17
C TRP A 760 -5.51 -3.96 -41.16
N ALA A 761 -4.45 -4.63 -41.63
CA ALA A 761 -3.65 -4.17 -42.77
C ALA A 761 -4.19 -4.74 -44.08
N VAL A 762 -4.46 -6.05 -44.13
CA VAL A 762 -4.76 -6.77 -45.37
C VAL A 762 -6.11 -6.37 -45.96
N VAL A 763 -7.17 -6.35 -45.16
CA VAL A 763 -8.52 -6.12 -45.68
C VAL A 763 -8.70 -4.69 -46.21
N PRO A 764 -8.25 -3.62 -45.51
CA PRO A 764 -8.31 -2.28 -46.05
C PRO A 764 -7.50 -2.10 -47.34
N LEU A 765 -6.34 -2.74 -47.48
CA LEU A 765 -5.55 -2.67 -48.72
C LEU A 765 -6.29 -3.29 -49.91
N VAL A 766 -6.95 -4.43 -49.71
CA VAL A 766 -7.76 -5.07 -50.76
C VAL A 766 -8.96 -4.21 -51.14
N LEU A 767 -9.69 -3.65 -50.17
CA LEU A 767 -10.85 -2.79 -50.41
C LEU A 767 -10.47 -1.43 -51.03
N LEU A 768 -9.30 -0.91 -50.66
CA LEU A 768 -8.72 0.29 -51.25
C LEU A 768 -8.36 0.04 -52.71
N GLN A 769 -7.73 -1.09 -53.02
CA GLN A 769 -7.40 -1.49 -54.39
C GLN A 769 -8.67 -1.67 -55.24
N ASP A 770 -9.70 -2.34 -54.74
CA ASP A 770 -10.97 -2.51 -55.47
C ASP A 770 -11.63 -1.15 -55.73
N SER A 771 -11.76 -0.31 -54.71
CA SER A 771 -12.39 1.02 -54.83
C SER A 771 -11.62 1.91 -55.80
N TRP A 772 -10.28 1.87 -55.74
CA TRP A 772 -9.42 2.59 -56.67
C TRP A 772 -9.63 2.15 -58.13
N LEU A 773 -9.68 0.83 -58.37
CA LEU A 773 -9.92 0.29 -59.71
C LEU A 773 -11.32 0.63 -60.23
N GLN A 774 -12.35 0.62 -59.38
CA GLN A 774 -13.71 0.99 -59.78
C GLN A 774 -13.81 2.48 -60.13
N VAL A 775 -13.17 3.35 -59.35
CA VAL A 775 -13.08 4.79 -59.65
C VAL A 775 -12.31 5.03 -60.96
N ALA A 776 -11.16 4.38 -61.15
CA ALA A 776 -10.36 4.50 -62.37
C ALA A 776 -11.12 4.05 -63.62
N ARG A 777 -11.85 2.93 -63.54
CA ARG A 777 -12.71 2.44 -64.65
C ARG A 777 -13.84 3.41 -64.97
N ALA A 778 -14.45 4.04 -63.96
CA ALA A 778 -15.50 5.04 -64.18
C ALA A 778 -14.96 6.29 -64.89
N PHE A 779 -13.75 6.75 -64.54
CA PHE A 779 -13.09 7.85 -65.25
C PHE A 779 -12.69 7.48 -66.67
N ALA A 780 -12.15 6.28 -66.89
CA ALA A 780 -11.82 5.80 -68.24
C ALA A 780 -13.06 5.73 -69.14
N ALA A 781 -14.18 5.18 -68.64
CA ALA A 781 -15.44 5.13 -69.37
C ALA A 781 -16.02 6.53 -69.65
N LEU A 782 -15.88 7.49 -68.71
CA LEU A 782 -16.27 8.88 -68.92
C LEU A 782 -15.42 9.55 -70.01
N GLU A 783 -14.14 9.21 -70.08
CA GLU A 783 -13.22 9.77 -71.08
C GLU A 783 -13.47 9.21 -72.48
N GLU A 784 -13.77 7.91 -72.60
CA GLU A 784 -14.24 7.29 -73.85
C GLU A 784 -15.55 7.94 -74.33
N ARG A 785 -16.51 8.17 -73.44
CA ARG A 785 -17.79 8.83 -73.76
C ARG A 785 -17.69 10.32 -74.11
N LYS A 786 -16.54 10.96 -73.82
CA LYS A 786 -16.22 12.33 -74.23
C LYS A 786 -15.49 12.36 -75.58
N ARG A 787 -14.93 11.23 -76.01
CA ARG A 787 -14.23 11.06 -77.29
C ARG A 787 -15.20 10.60 -78.39
N GLU A 788 -16.25 9.85 -78.03
CA GLU A 788 -17.49 9.69 -78.81
C GLU A 788 -18.31 10.99 -78.82
#